data_AF-A0A357QR56-F1
#
_entry.id   AF-A0A357QR56-F1
#
_cell.length_a   1.000
_cell.length_b   1.000
_cell.length_c   1.000
_cell.angle_alpha   90.00
_cell.angle_beta   90.00
_cell.angle_gamma   90.00
#
_symmetry.space_group_name_H-M   'P 1'
#
loop_
_entity.id
_entity.type
_entity.pdbx_description
1 polymer ?
#
loop_
_entity_poly.entity_id
_entity_poly.type
_entity_poly.pdbx_seq_one_letter_code
_entity_poly.pdbx_strand_id
1 'polypeptide(L)'
;MKKVLFFVLLLSAICSNAQILQKPSASEINSAPAWAKEMYSENPCVTKVDALYQEYYRSHIFAKNYHTQYYKRWKRAIRGRVDENGYIIDISPESEKALASLAKNKRLASGSDKLNPWTPIGPFNVKNSSGNPTGEQSNIYSFAQCTNHPEILFCGSEPGEIYKSADNGVNWFCVSEGIPITSGITAVAVSDFSGDTVLAGNGSAIYLSVDGGNTWSNVLSVSGLNITEILIHPLNSQIVFAASLKGLYRSTNGGSSFSQIDAFPYYDIKMKPSSFSTFFALRGNTTLVKAEFLISNDNGISFDVQSSGWYDSSDPLRSDGGARLAVSPANPEKVYAYLIGQAKADDFGYIGVYRSDDGGVTWTLPNGPAGGPYTGTHPNLAYGYPAWTYHQGFYNCAIIASQTNANEILIGGLNCWKSTDGGATFFPVAGYVGGYLNLHVDMQDFRETPYGTWVTTDGGVYFSEDFLVTQPAVLNNGIRASEYWGFGQGWNDDITIGGLYHNGVMSGYDNYPAGTGLQLGGAEPASGYVNPGPGRKVMSSEIGGKILPENIGETINNFTVSMFPNESYWAAESSEMEWHPNYYNIVYLGRENKLWRSEDNGTSYELVKEFGTITTSNVQHIEISASNPQIMYVSQRPASGSTGKIYRTTNGGETWATLTIPSGNSSRIIMSLSPVDPYKLWIAYPSGSNGNKVYVTENGGGTWTNITTSMLDGEEIRAMVCIPNTNNGIYLFSYYNVFYRDDLTGNWEVDADGLPDVVNTCIAKPFYRDSKLRLATYGKGIWEKELNVSPAQPVAVIMLDKDNPFVYCASDTIRYDDHSFINHDGASWEWTFEGGEPTISTQRNPLVVYAVPGTFMTTLKVTDASGQTDSDTIMVTVTPYVPAVFIEEDFETGFLPYNWMNESSVTGGSWTLTNRAGSFGLSTHSALFDNFNYDAQGGWSDIYAGWNLEACADYNLTFDVAYSRYGGIYSDSLEVLVSADCGFTWESVYFKGGDELATVSSITDSLFVPLADQWRTETIDLSAYAGNDNVMVKFRNHGSWGQGIYLDKILFNNTVPVNTIGNKSFAGVYPNPVVSGGEVFFGAVSSEPESFTLFDATGKMVFIAAHPGTESITLPELKPGQYYYQVIGKDYINNGKLSIVSKR
;
A
#
# COMPACT_ATOMS: atom_id res chain seq x y z
N MET A 1 -46.76 -32.77 -6.75
CA MET A 1 -47.76 -31.88 -6.11
C MET A 1 -47.64 -32.06 -4.60
N LYS A 2 -47.52 -30.96 -3.83
CA LYS A 2 -46.98 -30.81 -2.44
C LYS A 2 -45.45 -30.85 -2.38
N LYS A 3 -44.64 -29.80 -2.54
CA LYS A 3 -44.66 -28.34 -2.20
C LYS A 3 -44.55 -28.00 -0.69
N VAL A 4 -43.34 -27.53 -0.36
CA VAL A 4 -42.97 -26.33 0.44
C VAL A 4 -43.15 -26.39 1.95
N LEU A 5 -42.02 -26.17 2.66
CA LEU A 5 -41.74 -25.74 4.06
C LEU A 5 -40.44 -26.48 4.44
N PHE A 6 -39.25 -25.92 4.68
CA PHE A 6 -38.83 -24.71 5.38
C PHE A 6 -37.38 -24.41 4.93
N PHE A 7 -37.10 -23.24 4.38
CA PHE A 7 -35.75 -22.65 4.34
C PHE A 7 -35.96 -21.13 4.25
N VAL A 8 -36.17 -20.50 5.41
CA VAL A 8 -36.10 -19.05 5.58
C VAL A 8 -35.30 -18.85 6.85
N LEU A 9 -34.04 -18.44 6.69
CA LEU A 9 -33.08 -17.86 7.66
C LEU A 9 -31.68 -18.37 7.33
N LEU A 10 -30.97 -17.72 6.40
CA LEU A 10 -29.53 -17.99 6.23
C LEU A 10 -28.68 -16.84 5.69
N LEU A 11 -29.18 -15.61 5.64
CA LEU A 11 -28.36 -14.46 5.20
C LEU A 11 -28.26 -13.30 6.20
N SER A 12 -28.88 -13.41 7.39
CA SER A 12 -28.71 -12.42 8.48
C SER A 12 -27.67 -12.82 9.53
N ALA A 13 -27.02 -13.99 9.39
CA ALA A 13 -26.08 -14.55 10.36
C ALA A 13 -24.64 -14.65 9.85
N ILE A 14 -24.28 -13.87 8.82
CA ILE A 14 -22.91 -13.83 8.30
C ILE A 14 -22.16 -12.75 9.07
N CYS A 15 -21.40 -13.12 10.10
CA CYS A 15 -20.23 -12.38 10.55
C CYS A 15 -19.49 -13.21 11.62
N SER A 16 -18.39 -13.84 11.22
CA SER A 16 -17.30 -14.22 12.13
C SER A 16 -16.40 -13.02 12.47
N ASN A 17 -16.81 -11.80 12.13
CA ASN A 17 -16.10 -10.55 12.41
C ASN A 17 -16.92 -9.70 13.40
N ALA A 18 -16.26 -9.01 14.33
CA ALA A 18 -16.92 -8.18 15.34
C ALA A 18 -17.73 -7.01 14.75
N GLN A 19 -17.35 -6.52 13.57
CA GLN A 19 -18.02 -5.43 12.88
C GLN A 19 -19.22 -5.93 12.06
N ILE A 20 -20.38 -6.12 12.70
CA ILE A 20 -21.61 -6.57 12.02
C ILE A 20 -22.31 -5.37 11.36
N LEU A 21 -22.26 -5.28 10.02
CA LEU A 21 -23.21 -4.44 9.29
C LEU A 21 -24.47 -5.26 9.03
N GLN A 22 -25.62 -4.71 9.39
CA GLN A 22 -26.90 -5.33 9.05
C GLN A 22 -27.12 -5.31 7.53
N LYS A 23 -28.10 -6.08 7.04
CA LYS A 23 -28.54 -5.94 5.65
C LYS A 23 -29.41 -4.69 5.55
N PRO A 24 -29.24 -3.81 4.55
CA PRO A 24 -30.07 -2.62 4.42
C PRO A 24 -31.53 -2.98 4.12
N SER A 25 -32.44 -2.01 4.30
CA SER A 25 -33.87 -2.24 4.08
C SER A 25 -34.17 -2.60 2.61
N ALA A 26 -35.30 -3.27 2.35
CA ALA A 26 -35.72 -3.60 0.99
C ALA A 26 -35.87 -2.34 0.09
N SER A 27 -36.30 -1.22 0.68
CA SER A 27 -36.40 0.06 -0.03
C SER A 27 -35.02 0.57 -0.46
N GLU A 28 -34.06 0.54 0.45
CA GLU A 28 -32.68 0.99 0.21
C GLU A 28 -31.98 0.12 -0.83
N ILE A 29 -32.15 -1.21 -0.74
CA ILE A 29 -31.62 -2.16 -1.73
C ILE A 29 -32.21 -1.89 -3.12
N ASN A 30 -33.51 -1.57 -3.22
CA ASN A 30 -34.16 -1.27 -4.49
C ASN A 30 -33.62 0.02 -5.15
N SER A 31 -33.15 0.99 -4.37
CA SER A 31 -32.46 2.19 -4.87
C SER A 31 -30.96 2.00 -5.10
N ALA A 32 -30.36 0.90 -4.61
CA ALA A 32 -28.92 0.70 -4.69
C ALA A 32 -28.42 0.40 -6.12
N PRO A 33 -27.11 0.58 -6.40
CA PRO A 33 -26.48 0.16 -7.65
C PRO A 33 -26.66 -1.34 -7.93
N ALA A 34 -26.49 -1.74 -9.20
CA ALA A 34 -26.69 -3.12 -9.64
C ALA A 34 -25.81 -4.14 -8.88
N TRP A 35 -24.55 -3.79 -8.59
CA TRP A 35 -23.64 -4.65 -7.83
C TRP A 35 -24.16 -4.91 -6.41
N ALA A 36 -24.69 -3.88 -5.75
CA ALA A 36 -25.21 -3.98 -4.39
C ALA A 36 -26.50 -4.82 -4.38
N LYS A 37 -27.38 -4.63 -5.38
CA LYS A 37 -28.58 -5.46 -5.57
C LYS A 37 -28.25 -6.94 -5.75
N GLU A 38 -27.25 -7.25 -6.59
CA GLU A 38 -26.78 -8.62 -6.80
C GLU A 38 -26.23 -9.20 -5.49
N MET A 39 -25.40 -8.44 -4.78
CA MET A 39 -24.81 -8.85 -3.49
C MET A 39 -25.88 -9.15 -2.43
N TYR A 40 -26.96 -8.37 -2.40
CA TYR A 40 -28.07 -8.56 -1.45
C TYR A 40 -29.14 -9.55 -1.93
N SER A 41 -28.95 -10.21 -3.06
CA SER A 41 -29.88 -11.24 -3.55
C SER A 41 -29.89 -12.48 -2.63
N GLU A 42 -30.84 -13.39 -2.85
CA GLU A 42 -30.97 -14.61 -2.04
C GLU A 42 -29.83 -15.61 -2.26
N ASN A 43 -29.22 -15.60 -3.45
CA ASN A 43 -28.07 -16.45 -3.79
C ASN A 43 -27.08 -15.66 -4.67
N PRO A 44 -26.29 -14.74 -4.08
CA PRO A 44 -25.42 -13.84 -4.81
C PRO A 44 -24.30 -14.59 -5.54
N CYS A 45 -24.09 -14.26 -6.82
CA CYS A 45 -22.92 -14.71 -7.57
C CYS A 45 -21.75 -13.75 -7.34
N VAL A 46 -20.73 -14.18 -6.60
CA VAL A 46 -19.61 -13.34 -6.14
C VAL A 46 -18.82 -12.73 -7.30
N THR A 47 -18.51 -13.54 -8.31
CA THR A 47 -17.78 -13.08 -9.50
C THR A 47 -18.56 -12.03 -10.28
N LYS A 48 -19.90 -12.13 -10.29
CA LYS A 48 -20.77 -11.12 -10.91
C LYS A 48 -20.86 -9.84 -10.09
N VAL A 49 -20.92 -9.94 -8.76
CA VAL A 49 -20.87 -8.76 -7.88
C VAL A 49 -19.57 -7.99 -8.10
N ASP A 50 -18.43 -8.69 -8.11
CA ASP A 50 -17.12 -8.08 -8.34
C ASP A 50 -17.05 -7.35 -9.69
N ALA A 51 -17.48 -8.01 -10.77
CA ALA A 51 -17.50 -7.41 -12.09
C ALA A 51 -18.35 -6.13 -12.14
N LEU A 52 -19.55 -6.15 -11.55
CA LEU A 52 -20.44 -5.00 -11.49
C LEU A 52 -19.90 -3.88 -10.58
N TYR A 53 -19.22 -4.23 -9.48
CA TYR A 53 -18.61 -3.28 -8.55
C TYR A 53 -17.47 -2.52 -9.25
N GLN A 54 -16.57 -3.26 -9.90
CA GLN A 54 -15.45 -2.70 -10.64
C GLN A 54 -15.93 -1.79 -11.77
N GLU A 55 -16.90 -2.24 -12.57
CA GLU A 55 -17.47 -1.44 -13.65
C GLU A 55 -18.12 -0.14 -13.15
N TYR A 56 -18.86 -0.21 -12.03
CA TYR A 56 -19.50 0.97 -11.44
C TYR A 56 -18.48 2.05 -11.05
N TYR A 57 -17.40 1.67 -10.35
CA TYR A 57 -16.40 2.61 -9.86
C TYR A 57 -15.39 3.08 -10.93
N ARG A 58 -15.48 2.61 -12.18
CA ARG A 58 -14.75 3.23 -13.31
C ARG A 58 -15.22 4.65 -13.62
N SER A 59 -16.51 4.92 -13.43
CA SER A 59 -17.15 6.19 -13.78
C SER A 59 -17.68 6.96 -12.57
N HIS A 60 -17.52 6.41 -11.37
CA HIS A 60 -17.99 7.00 -10.12
C HIS A 60 -16.82 7.15 -9.16
N ILE A 61 -16.76 8.30 -8.49
CA ILE A 61 -15.82 8.51 -7.39
C ILE A 61 -16.17 7.52 -6.27
N PHE A 62 -15.15 6.87 -5.70
CA PHE A 62 -15.36 5.99 -4.55
C PHE A 62 -15.99 6.77 -3.39
N ALA A 63 -17.03 6.20 -2.80
CA ALA A 63 -17.69 6.75 -1.62
C ALA A 63 -17.79 5.68 -0.53
N LYS A 64 -17.24 5.99 0.65
CA LYS A 64 -17.43 5.17 1.86
C LYS A 64 -18.89 5.29 2.29
N ASN A 65 -19.69 4.25 2.07
CA ASN A 65 -21.11 4.19 2.39
C ASN A 65 -21.48 2.80 2.90
N TYR A 66 -22.73 2.63 3.32
CA TYR A 66 -23.20 1.37 3.88
C TYR A 66 -22.95 0.17 2.96
N HIS A 67 -23.21 0.30 1.65
CA HIS A 67 -23.05 -0.79 0.70
C HIS A 67 -21.58 -1.13 0.45
N THR A 68 -20.69 -0.14 0.29
CA THR A 68 -19.26 -0.40 0.03
C THR A 68 -18.60 -1.05 1.23
N GLN A 69 -18.97 -0.63 2.43
CA GLN A 69 -18.50 -1.25 3.66
C GLN A 69 -19.06 -2.67 3.85
N TYR A 70 -20.34 -2.91 3.51
CA TYR A 70 -20.90 -4.26 3.53
C TYR A 70 -20.19 -5.16 2.52
N TYR A 71 -19.95 -4.70 1.29
CA TYR A 71 -19.23 -5.45 0.25
C TYR A 71 -17.85 -5.89 0.71
N LYS A 72 -17.06 -4.97 1.27
CA LYS A 72 -15.73 -5.25 1.84
C LYS A 72 -15.78 -6.42 2.85
N ARG A 73 -16.71 -6.37 3.81
CA ARG A 73 -16.84 -7.40 4.86
C ARG A 73 -17.42 -8.71 4.36
N TRP A 74 -18.43 -8.63 3.49
CA TRP A 74 -19.04 -9.79 2.86
C TRP A 74 -18.02 -10.58 2.04
N LYS A 75 -17.21 -9.89 1.22
CA LYS A 75 -16.10 -10.50 0.47
C LYS A 75 -15.10 -11.18 1.39
N ARG A 76 -14.69 -10.54 2.50
CA ARG A 76 -13.79 -11.12 3.50
C ARG A 76 -14.35 -12.43 4.08
N ALA A 77 -15.63 -12.48 4.41
CA ALA A 77 -16.27 -13.64 5.04
C ALA A 77 -16.43 -14.87 4.11
N ILE A 78 -16.47 -14.67 2.79
CA ILE A 78 -16.74 -15.75 1.82
C ILE A 78 -15.50 -16.17 1.00
N ARG A 79 -14.34 -15.59 1.27
CA ARG A 79 -13.15 -15.53 0.39
C ARG A 79 -12.52 -16.87 -0.03
N GLY A 80 -12.84 -17.99 0.64
CA GLY A 80 -12.42 -19.35 0.24
C GLY A 80 -13.58 -20.29 -0.06
N ARG A 81 -14.80 -19.76 -0.16
CA ARG A 81 -16.06 -20.51 -0.12
C ARG A 81 -16.90 -20.24 -1.36
N VAL A 82 -16.23 -19.99 -2.48
CA VAL A 82 -16.85 -19.73 -3.79
C VAL A 82 -16.51 -20.89 -4.72
N ASP A 83 -17.54 -21.51 -5.31
CA ASP A 83 -17.36 -22.58 -6.27
C ASP A 83 -16.89 -22.07 -7.64
N GLU A 84 -16.66 -23.01 -8.56
CA GLU A 84 -16.27 -22.73 -9.94
C GLU A 84 -17.31 -21.94 -10.75
N ASN A 85 -18.56 -21.88 -10.29
CA ASN A 85 -19.65 -21.12 -10.90
C ASN A 85 -19.81 -19.72 -10.27
N GLY A 86 -19.01 -19.39 -9.26
CA GLY A 86 -19.04 -18.10 -8.58
C GLY A 86 -20.05 -18.01 -7.43
N TYR A 87 -20.64 -19.11 -6.98
CA TYR A 87 -21.62 -19.14 -5.89
C TYR A 87 -21.01 -19.60 -4.56
N ILE A 88 -21.63 -19.19 -3.45
CA ILE A 88 -21.16 -19.51 -2.10
C ILE A 88 -21.55 -20.97 -1.75
N ILE A 89 -20.59 -21.80 -1.33
CA ILE A 89 -20.78 -23.26 -1.17
C ILE A 89 -21.14 -23.74 0.24
N ASP A 90 -20.49 -23.23 1.30
CA ASP A 90 -20.89 -23.42 2.71
C ASP A 90 -20.00 -22.53 3.58
N ILE A 91 -20.60 -21.85 4.56
CA ILE A 91 -19.92 -20.97 5.52
C ILE A 91 -20.14 -21.38 6.97
N SER A 92 -20.63 -22.60 7.24
CA SER A 92 -20.95 -23.01 8.60
C SER A 92 -19.72 -22.97 9.53
N PRO A 93 -19.87 -22.45 10.77
CA PRO A 93 -18.80 -22.46 11.76
C PRO A 93 -18.25 -23.86 12.05
N GLU A 94 -19.09 -24.90 11.92
CA GLU A 94 -18.70 -26.30 12.06
C GLU A 94 -17.70 -26.72 10.98
N SER A 95 -17.93 -26.34 9.72
CA SER A 95 -17.00 -26.59 8.60
C SER A 95 -15.68 -25.85 8.80
N GLU A 96 -15.70 -24.61 9.29
CA GLU A 96 -14.47 -23.84 9.58
C GLU A 96 -13.63 -24.47 10.70
N LYS A 97 -14.30 -24.90 11.77
CA LYS A 97 -13.66 -25.60 12.89
C LYS A 97 -13.05 -26.92 12.45
N ALA A 98 -13.72 -27.65 11.55
CA ALA A 98 -13.21 -28.90 11.00
C ALA A 98 -11.92 -28.68 10.18
N LEU A 99 -11.86 -27.64 9.34
CA LEU A 99 -10.68 -27.29 8.57
C LEU A 99 -9.50 -26.86 9.46
N ALA A 100 -9.74 -25.99 10.45
CA ALA A 100 -8.71 -25.60 11.41
C ALA A 100 -8.18 -26.80 12.21
N SER A 101 -9.06 -27.73 12.61
CA SER A 101 -8.68 -28.95 13.31
C SER A 101 -7.85 -29.89 12.43
N LEU A 102 -8.23 -30.03 11.14
CA LEU A 102 -7.47 -30.79 10.17
C LEU A 102 -6.06 -30.20 10.00
N ALA A 103 -5.96 -28.88 9.79
CA ALA A 103 -4.69 -28.17 9.65
C ALA A 103 -3.77 -28.35 10.86
N LYS A 104 -4.32 -28.22 12.08
CA LYS A 104 -3.58 -28.47 13.33
C LYS A 104 -3.07 -29.90 13.43
N ASN A 105 -3.89 -30.89 13.08
CA ASN A 105 -3.48 -32.30 13.11
C ASN A 105 -2.32 -32.59 12.14
N LYS A 106 -2.28 -31.93 10.97
CA LYS A 106 -1.15 -32.03 10.03
C LYS A 106 0.16 -31.57 10.67
N ARG A 107 0.14 -30.41 11.35
CA ARG A 107 1.29 -29.84 12.05
C ARG A 107 1.76 -30.69 13.23
N LEU A 108 0.81 -31.26 13.99
CA LEU A 108 1.15 -32.17 15.09
C LEU A 108 1.78 -33.48 14.57
N ALA A 109 1.29 -33.99 13.43
CA ALA A 109 1.82 -35.20 12.81
C ALA A 109 3.23 -35.04 12.23
N SER A 110 3.65 -33.82 11.86
CA SER A 110 4.99 -33.56 11.32
C SER A 110 6.10 -33.51 12.39
N GLY A 111 5.77 -33.51 13.69
CA GLY A 111 6.74 -33.35 14.78
C GLY A 111 7.13 -31.89 15.03
N SER A 112 7.41 -31.54 16.30
CA SER A 112 7.47 -30.15 16.81
C SER A 112 8.86 -29.66 17.23
N ASP A 113 9.95 -30.26 16.76
CA ASP A 113 11.30 -29.80 17.08
C ASP A 113 12.11 -29.60 15.79
N LYS A 114 11.82 -28.53 15.04
CA LYS A 114 12.72 -28.09 13.97
C LYS A 114 13.71 -27.09 14.55
N LEU A 115 14.99 -27.22 14.20
CA LEU A 115 16.09 -26.38 14.72
C LEU A 115 15.94 -24.87 14.43
N ASN A 116 15.01 -24.47 13.54
CA ASN A 116 14.81 -23.10 13.05
C ASN A 116 13.29 -22.74 12.95
N PRO A 117 12.63 -22.40 14.08
CA PRO A 117 11.22 -22.01 14.07
C PRO A 117 11.01 -20.61 13.47
N TRP A 118 9.79 -20.34 13.02
CA TRP A 118 9.35 -19.00 12.68
C TRP A 118 9.30 -18.10 13.92
N THR A 119 9.72 -16.85 13.77
CA THR A 119 9.68 -15.84 14.81
C THR A 119 9.07 -14.54 14.29
N PRO A 120 8.30 -13.81 15.11
CA PRO A 120 7.78 -12.51 14.70
C PRO A 120 8.90 -11.47 14.65
N ILE A 121 8.84 -10.55 13.68
CA ILE A 121 9.77 -9.40 13.58
C ILE A 121 9.06 -8.05 13.66
N GLY A 122 7.75 -8.05 13.90
CA GLY A 122 6.97 -6.86 14.19
C GLY A 122 6.03 -6.42 13.05
N PRO A 123 5.60 -5.15 13.05
CA PRO A 123 5.97 -4.12 14.03
C PRO A 123 5.50 -4.50 15.45
N PHE A 124 6.37 -4.31 16.43
CA PHE A 124 6.03 -4.39 17.85
C PHE A 124 5.73 -3.02 18.44
N ASN A 125 6.36 -1.98 17.87
CA ASN A 125 6.10 -0.59 18.20
C ASN A 125 6.19 0.25 16.93
N VAL A 126 5.34 1.26 16.81
CA VAL A 126 5.34 2.19 15.68
C VAL A 126 5.73 3.59 16.14
N LYS A 127 6.54 4.27 15.32
CA LYS A 127 6.92 5.67 15.50
C LYS A 127 6.51 6.50 14.30
N ASN A 128 6.16 7.76 14.56
CA ASN A 128 6.02 8.76 13.50
C ASN A 128 7.39 9.30 13.04
N SER A 129 7.38 10.18 12.05
CA SER A 129 8.61 10.81 11.50
C SER A 129 9.44 11.58 12.53
N SER A 130 8.83 12.06 13.62
CA SER A 130 9.53 12.73 14.72
C SER A 130 10.10 11.77 15.78
N GLY A 131 9.91 10.46 15.61
CA GLY A 131 10.37 9.43 16.54
C GLY A 131 9.50 9.21 17.77
N ASN A 132 8.31 9.80 17.81
CA ASN A 132 7.35 9.60 18.90
C ASN A 132 6.49 8.35 18.65
N PRO A 133 6.13 7.59 19.70
CA PRO A 133 5.13 6.53 19.59
C PRO A 133 3.82 7.06 19.01
N THR A 134 3.16 6.25 18.20
CA THR A 134 1.88 6.58 17.58
C THR A 134 0.90 5.42 17.73
N GLY A 135 -0.38 5.73 17.81
CA GLY A 135 -1.45 4.73 17.82
C GLY A 135 -1.90 4.38 16.41
N GLU A 136 -0.97 4.18 15.47
CA GLU A 136 -1.21 3.67 14.12
C GLU A 136 -0.53 2.31 13.98
N GLN A 137 -1.03 1.31 14.72
CA GLN A 137 -0.40 0.01 14.80
C GLN A 137 -1.38 -1.16 14.68
N SER A 138 -2.43 -1.20 15.50
CA SER A 138 -3.30 -2.38 15.59
C SER A 138 -4.67 -2.06 16.17
N ASN A 139 -5.69 -2.72 15.66
CA ASN A 139 -7.05 -2.58 16.16
C ASN A 139 -7.29 -3.45 17.41
N ILE A 140 -7.60 -2.80 18.53
CA ILE A 140 -7.77 -3.42 19.85
C ILE A 140 -9.22 -3.26 20.32
N TYR A 141 -9.96 -4.37 20.31
CA TYR A 141 -11.40 -4.41 20.55
C TYR A 141 -11.79 -4.35 22.01
N SER A 142 -10.97 -4.89 22.91
CA SER A 142 -11.35 -5.04 24.31
C SER A 142 -10.16 -4.95 25.24
N PHE A 143 -10.42 -4.48 26.46
CA PHE A 143 -9.39 -4.25 27.47
C PHE A 143 -9.85 -4.64 28.88
N ALA A 144 -8.92 -5.15 29.69
CA ALA A 144 -9.14 -5.41 31.11
C ALA A 144 -7.86 -5.16 31.93
N GLN A 145 -8.02 -4.59 33.13
CA GLN A 145 -6.97 -4.40 34.13
C GLN A 145 -7.38 -5.13 35.42
N CYS A 146 -6.45 -5.84 36.05
CA CYS A 146 -6.68 -6.43 37.36
C CYS A 146 -6.61 -5.34 38.44
N THR A 147 -7.64 -5.18 39.27
CA THR A 147 -7.67 -4.06 40.23
C THR A 147 -6.66 -4.21 41.38
N ASN A 148 -6.46 -5.42 41.93
CA ASN A 148 -5.51 -5.62 43.03
C ASN A 148 -4.06 -5.86 42.56
N HIS A 149 -3.86 -6.05 41.25
CA HIS A 149 -2.56 -6.19 40.58
C HIS A 149 -2.57 -5.30 39.33
N PRO A 150 -2.53 -3.96 39.50
CA PRO A 150 -2.74 -3.00 38.41
C PRO A 150 -1.74 -3.14 37.26
N GLU A 151 -0.58 -3.72 37.51
CA GLU A 151 0.42 -4.02 36.49
C GLU A 151 -0.05 -5.10 35.49
N ILE A 152 -1.01 -5.95 35.88
CA ILE A 152 -1.55 -7.04 35.07
C ILE A 152 -2.71 -6.53 34.22
N LEU A 153 -2.50 -6.53 32.90
CA LEU A 153 -3.46 -6.08 31.90
C LEU A 153 -3.65 -7.15 30.83
N PHE A 154 -4.84 -7.16 30.23
CA PHE A 154 -5.13 -7.97 29.05
C PHE A 154 -5.85 -7.15 27.99
N CYS A 155 -5.58 -7.43 26.73
CA CYS A 155 -6.36 -6.87 25.63
C CYS A 155 -6.61 -7.91 24.53
N GLY A 156 -7.69 -7.70 23.77
CA GLY A 156 -8.11 -8.55 22.66
C GLY A 156 -8.05 -7.80 21.33
N SER A 157 -7.48 -8.42 20.30
CA SER A 157 -7.30 -7.78 18.97
C SER A 157 -8.34 -8.23 17.93
N GLU A 158 -8.49 -7.41 16.89
CA GLU A 158 -9.35 -7.71 15.72
C GLU A 158 -9.03 -9.06 15.03
N PRO A 159 -7.75 -9.44 14.83
CA PRO A 159 -7.41 -10.69 14.15
C PRO A 159 -7.46 -11.94 15.05
N GLY A 160 -7.97 -11.81 16.27
CA GLY A 160 -8.17 -12.93 17.19
C GLY A 160 -6.90 -13.33 17.94
N GLU A 161 -6.18 -12.37 18.52
CA GLU A 161 -5.13 -12.62 19.52
C GLU A 161 -5.45 -11.96 20.86
N ILE A 162 -4.93 -12.55 21.93
CA ILE A 162 -5.04 -12.03 23.30
C ILE A 162 -3.63 -11.69 23.76
N TYR A 163 -3.46 -10.49 24.29
CA TYR A 163 -2.19 -10.00 24.80
C TYR A 163 -2.26 -9.78 26.31
N LYS A 164 -1.12 -9.96 26.96
CA LYS A 164 -0.92 -9.67 28.39
C LYS A 164 0.22 -8.67 28.58
N SER A 165 0.01 -7.72 29.48
CA SER A 165 1.09 -6.93 30.09
C SER A 165 1.16 -7.24 31.58
N ALA A 166 2.37 -7.17 32.14
CA ALA A 166 2.63 -7.30 33.57
C ALA A 166 3.42 -6.09 34.11
N ASP A 167 3.40 -4.98 33.38
CA ASP A 167 4.19 -3.77 33.64
C ASP A 167 3.44 -2.47 33.30
N ASN A 168 2.12 -2.45 33.53
CA ASN A 168 1.24 -1.30 33.27
C ASN A 168 1.18 -0.90 31.78
N GLY A 169 1.25 -1.87 30.87
CA GLY A 169 1.05 -1.68 29.43
C GLY A 169 2.31 -1.22 28.69
N VAL A 170 3.47 -1.16 29.37
CA VAL A 170 4.74 -0.78 28.74
C VAL A 170 5.20 -1.87 27.78
N ASN A 171 4.99 -3.14 28.08
CA ASN A 171 5.25 -4.27 27.18
C ASN A 171 4.08 -5.26 27.17
N TRP A 172 3.73 -5.72 25.96
CA TRP A 172 2.68 -6.70 25.71
C TRP A 172 3.24 -7.98 25.10
N PHE A 173 2.69 -9.12 25.49
CA PHE A 173 3.05 -10.43 24.96
C PHE A 173 1.79 -11.18 24.52
N CYS A 174 1.82 -11.81 23.33
CA CYS A 174 0.72 -12.65 22.88
C CYS A 174 0.66 -13.91 23.76
N VAL A 175 -0.51 -14.19 24.33
CA VAL A 175 -0.76 -15.33 25.23
C VAL A 175 -1.77 -16.32 24.64
N SER A 176 -2.05 -16.23 23.33
CA SER A 176 -3.05 -17.06 22.65
C SER A 176 -2.54 -17.79 21.39
N GLU A 177 -1.23 -17.84 21.16
CA GLU A 177 -0.64 -18.38 19.91
C GLU A 177 -1.03 -19.83 19.61
N GLY A 178 -1.15 -20.67 20.65
CA GLY A 178 -1.46 -22.11 20.53
C GLY A 178 -2.94 -22.46 20.41
N ILE A 179 -3.82 -21.49 20.12
CA ILE A 179 -5.27 -21.67 20.07
C ILE A 179 -5.78 -21.20 18.70
N PRO A 180 -6.62 -21.99 18.01
CA PRO A 180 -7.15 -21.63 16.70
C PRO A 180 -8.31 -20.63 16.84
N ILE A 181 -7.98 -19.38 17.19
CA ILE A 181 -8.93 -18.27 17.25
C ILE A 181 -8.97 -17.62 15.87
N THR A 182 -10.12 -17.69 15.19
CA THR A 182 -10.31 -17.16 13.82
C THR A 182 -11.16 -15.88 13.77
N SER A 183 -11.56 -15.34 14.93
CA SER A 183 -12.39 -14.13 15.03
C SER A 183 -11.91 -13.22 16.16
N GLY A 184 -12.13 -11.92 16.00
CA GLY A 184 -11.68 -10.91 16.95
C GLY A 184 -12.24 -11.08 18.36
N ILE A 185 -11.43 -10.71 19.35
CA ILE A 185 -11.75 -10.85 20.77
C ILE A 185 -12.48 -9.59 21.25
N THR A 186 -13.81 -9.68 21.32
CA THR A 186 -14.71 -8.54 21.57
C THR A 186 -14.96 -8.26 23.04
N ALA A 187 -14.57 -9.17 23.93
CA ALA A 187 -14.61 -8.92 25.37
C ALA A 187 -13.48 -9.69 26.06
N VAL A 188 -12.81 -9.03 26.99
CA VAL A 188 -11.87 -9.65 27.93
C VAL A 188 -12.22 -9.20 29.34
N ALA A 189 -12.15 -10.12 30.28
CA ALA A 189 -12.27 -9.82 31.71
C ALA A 189 -11.21 -10.59 32.49
N VAL A 190 -10.62 -9.93 33.48
CA VAL A 190 -9.65 -10.53 34.41
C VAL A 190 -10.19 -10.42 35.83
N SER A 191 -9.99 -11.45 36.63
CA SER A 191 -10.41 -11.43 38.03
C SER A 191 -9.54 -10.49 38.85
N ASP A 192 -10.18 -9.66 39.67
CA ASP A 192 -9.51 -8.69 40.53
C ASP A 192 -8.63 -9.31 41.64
N PHE A 193 -8.68 -10.63 41.87
CA PHE A 193 -7.93 -11.25 42.97
C PHE A 193 -6.45 -11.45 42.66
N SER A 194 -6.11 -12.28 41.67
CA SER A 194 -4.72 -12.66 41.37
C SER A 194 -4.28 -12.36 39.94
N GLY A 195 -5.20 -11.95 39.07
CA GLY A 195 -4.91 -11.83 37.63
C GLY A 195 -4.82 -13.16 36.88
N ASP A 196 -5.00 -14.31 37.54
CA ASP A 196 -4.85 -15.63 36.90
C ASP A 196 -6.10 -16.08 36.14
N THR A 197 -7.29 -15.76 36.65
CA THR A 197 -8.54 -16.11 36.00
C THR A 197 -8.90 -15.05 34.97
N VAL A 198 -8.85 -15.42 33.70
CA VAL A 198 -9.11 -14.54 32.56
C VAL A 198 -10.12 -15.20 31.64
N LEU A 199 -11.12 -14.44 31.22
CA LEU A 199 -12.05 -14.87 30.18
C LEU A 199 -11.92 -13.97 28.96
N ALA A 200 -11.94 -14.59 27.78
CA ALA A 200 -11.96 -13.90 26.49
C ALA A 200 -13.10 -14.43 25.64
N GLY A 201 -13.92 -13.54 25.10
CA GLY A 201 -15.10 -13.84 24.29
C GLY A 201 -14.96 -13.34 22.87
N ASN A 202 -15.55 -14.07 21.92
CA ASN A 202 -15.62 -13.66 20.52
C ASN A 202 -17.01 -13.94 19.91
N GLY A 203 -17.09 -13.92 18.57
CA GLY A 203 -18.33 -14.16 17.82
C GLY A 203 -18.99 -15.52 18.05
N SER A 204 -18.25 -16.52 18.54
CA SER A 204 -18.74 -17.90 18.61
C SER A 204 -18.38 -18.67 19.89
N ALA A 205 -17.47 -18.14 20.72
CA ALA A 205 -16.96 -18.87 21.87
C ALA A 205 -16.56 -17.97 23.04
N ILE A 206 -16.44 -18.60 24.22
CA ILE A 206 -15.76 -18.06 25.40
C ILE A 206 -14.59 -18.99 25.73
N TYR A 207 -13.42 -18.40 25.95
CA TYR A 207 -12.21 -19.07 26.40
C TYR A 207 -11.90 -18.65 27.84
N LEU A 208 -11.47 -19.62 28.66
CA LEU A 208 -11.07 -19.43 30.05
C LEU A 208 -9.61 -19.81 30.23
N SER A 209 -8.83 -18.95 30.86
CA SER A 209 -7.55 -19.26 31.47
C SER A 209 -7.67 -19.17 32.99
N VAL A 210 -6.99 -20.06 33.71
CA VAL A 210 -6.90 -20.08 35.17
C VAL A 210 -5.47 -19.94 35.67
N ASP A 211 -4.54 -19.63 34.77
CA ASP A 211 -3.10 -19.54 35.00
C ASP A 211 -2.50 -18.25 34.38
N GLY A 212 -3.32 -17.22 34.23
CA GLY A 212 -2.89 -15.89 33.80
C GLY A 212 -2.54 -15.80 32.33
N GLY A 213 -3.20 -16.59 31.48
CA GLY A 213 -3.06 -16.62 30.02
C GLY A 213 -2.12 -17.70 29.49
N ASN A 214 -1.47 -18.50 30.34
CA ASN A 214 -0.52 -19.52 29.87
C ASN A 214 -1.22 -20.67 29.13
N THR A 215 -2.39 -21.09 29.62
CA THR A 215 -3.24 -22.08 28.96
C THR A 215 -4.69 -21.62 28.92
N TRP A 216 -5.42 -22.07 27.90
CA TRP A 216 -6.81 -21.68 27.66
C TRP A 216 -7.69 -22.87 27.31
N SER A 217 -8.93 -22.84 27.78
CA SER A 217 -9.97 -23.82 27.49
C SER A 217 -11.20 -23.14 26.89
N ASN A 218 -11.74 -23.69 25.80
CA ASN A 218 -13.04 -23.27 25.28
C ASN A 218 -14.16 -23.80 26.20
N VAL A 219 -14.85 -22.90 26.89
CA VAL A 219 -15.86 -23.23 27.92
C VAL A 219 -17.30 -23.03 27.45
N LEU A 220 -17.49 -22.35 26.32
CA LEU A 220 -18.79 -22.17 25.67
C LEU A 220 -18.56 -22.02 24.16
N SER A 221 -19.34 -22.74 23.35
CA SER A 221 -19.35 -22.63 21.89
C SER A 221 -20.78 -22.53 21.39
N VAL A 222 -21.16 -21.38 20.84
CA VAL A 222 -22.50 -21.10 20.32
C VAL A 222 -22.36 -20.30 19.04
N SER A 223 -22.94 -20.77 17.93
CA SER A 223 -22.89 -20.05 16.66
C SER A 223 -23.59 -18.67 16.76
N GLY A 224 -22.88 -17.62 16.33
CA GLY A 224 -23.37 -16.24 16.36
C GLY A 224 -23.56 -15.67 17.76
N LEU A 225 -22.85 -16.19 18.76
CA LEU A 225 -22.85 -15.76 20.15
C LEU A 225 -22.64 -14.25 20.29
N ASN A 226 -21.55 -13.73 19.69
CA ASN A 226 -21.13 -12.32 19.75
C ASN A 226 -21.16 -11.77 21.17
N ILE A 227 -20.11 -12.09 21.93
CA ILE A 227 -19.95 -11.57 23.29
C ILE A 227 -19.75 -10.05 23.25
N THR A 228 -20.53 -9.33 24.05
CA THR A 228 -20.53 -7.86 24.11
C THR A 228 -19.89 -7.34 25.38
N GLU A 229 -19.99 -8.07 26.49
CA GLU A 229 -19.36 -7.76 27.78
C GLU A 229 -19.19 -9.04 28.62
N ILE A 230 -18.09 -9.13 29.37
CA ILE A 230 -17.89 -10.17 30.39
C ILE A 230 -17.67 -9.46 31.73
N LEU A 231 -18.44 -9.84 32.74
CA LEU A 231 -18.31 -9.30 34.08
C LEU A 231 -18.00 -10.42 35.07
N ILE A 232 -16.83 -10.35 35.71
CA ILE A 232 -16.44 -11.21 36.82
C ILE A 232 -16.79 -10.45 38.11
N HIS A 233 -17.51 -11.09 39.02
CA HIS A 233 -17.89 -10.45 40.27
C HIS A 233 -16.64 -10.18 41.14
N PRO A 234 -16.39 -8.93 41.57
CA PRO A 234 -15.10 -8.53 42.16
C PRO A 234 -14.81 -9.13 43.53
N LEU A 235 -15.85 -9.49 44.31
CA LEU A 235 -15.69 -10.19 45.60
C LEU A 235 -15.99 -11.70 45.57
N ASN A 236 -16.43 -12.25 44.43
CA ASN A 236 -16.75 -13.66 44.31
C ASN A 236 -16.55 -14.10 42.87
N SER A 237 -15.31 -14.43 42.53
CA SER A 237 -14.92 -14.82 41.16
C SER A 237 -15.65 -16.05 40.63
N GLN A 238 -16.41 -16.78 41.46
CA GLN A 238 -17.26 -17.87 41.01
C GLN A 238 -18.46 -17.40 40.19
N ILE A 239 -18.92 -16.16 40.40
CA ILE A 239 -20.03 -15.55 39.67
C ILE A 239 -19.47 -14.77 38.49
N VAL A 240 -19.82 -15.21 37.28
CA VAL A 240 -19.42 -14.56 36.03
C VAL A 240 -20.66 -14.38 35.16
N PHE A 241 -20.80 -13.21 34.54
CA PHE A 241 -21.81 -12.95 33.52
C PHE A 241 -21.14 -12.76 32.16
N ALA A 242 -21.80 -13.23 31.11
CA ALA A 242 -21.42 -12.94 29.74
C ALA A 242 -22.67 -12.45 28.99
N ALA A 243 -22.66 -11.16 28.64
CA ALA A 243 -23.66 -10.53 27.78
C ALA A 243 -23.33 -10.87 26.32
N SER A 244 -24.36 -11.18 25.53
CA SER A 244 -24.19 -11.60 24.14
C SER A 244 -25.42 -11.32 23.30
N LEU A 245 -25.28 -11.32 21.98
CA LEU A 245 -26.43 -11.22 21.07
C LEU A 245 -27.33 -12.47 21.07
N LYS A 246 -26.94 -13.55 21.76
CA LYS A 246 -27.74 -14.77 21.93
C LYS A 246 -28.33 -14.95 23.31
N GLY A 247 -28.11 -14.04 24.25
CA GLY A 247 -28.58 -14.21 25.62
C GLY A 247 -27.67 -13.60 26.67
N LEU A 248 -28.18 -13.56 27.90
CA LEU A 248 -27.36 -13.40 29.09
C LEU A 248 -26.99 -14.78 29.63
N TYR A 249 -25.71 -15.03 29.77
CA TYR A 249 -25.16 -16.26 30.35
C TYR A 249 -24.60 -15.97 31.73
N ARG A 250 -24.78 -16.92 32.66
CA ARG A 250 -24.28 -16.83 34.03
C ARG A 250 -23.53 -18.10 34.41
N SER A 251 -22.39 -17.92 35.08
CA SER A 251 -21.60 -18.98 35.71
C SER A 251 -21.68 -18.86 37.23
N THR A 252 -21.56 -20.01 37.91
CA THR A 252 -21.42 -20.12 39.38
C THR A 252 -20.18 -20.92 39.78
N ASN A 253 -19.31 -21.22 38.81
CA ASN A 253 -18.09 -22.01 38.98
C ASN A 253 -16.90 -21.35 38.26
N GLY A 254 -16.84 -20.02 38.32
CA GLY A 254 -15.70 -19.23 37.86
C GLY A 254 -15.51 -19.19 36.36
N GLY A 255 -16.58 -19.37 35.59
CA GLY A 255 -16.53 -19.40 34.13
C GLY A 255 -16.24 -20.78 33.53
N SER A 256 -16.05 -21.82 34.35
CA SER A 256 -15.80 -23.19 33.86
C SER A 256 -16.98 -23.75 33.06
N SER A 257 -18.19 -23.26 33.33
CA SER A 257 -19.39 -23.54 32.54
C SER A 257 -20.40 -22.40 32.70
N PHE A 258 -21.29 -22.25 31.70
CA PHE A 258 -22.32 -21.21 31.68
C PHE A 258 -23.72 -21.80 31.51
N SER A 259 -24.70 -21.17 32.17
CA SER A 259 -26.13 -21.38 31.93
C SER A 259 -26.74 -20.12 31.32
N GLN A 260 -27.54 -20.26 30.27
CA GLN A 260 -28.30 -19.15 29.70
C GLN A 260 -29.47 -18.84 30.63
N ILE A 261 -29.57 -17.60 31.12
CA ILE A 261 -30.63 -17.16 32.04
C ILE A 261 -31.68 -16.28 31.37
N ASP A 262 -31.35 -15.67 30.24
CA ASP A 262 -32.28 -14.97 29.35
C ASP A 262 -31.83 -15.14 27.90
N ALA A 263 -32.76 -15.23 26.95
CA ALA A 263 -32.52 -15.52 25.54
C ALA A 263 -32.58 -14.27 24.63
N PHE A 264 -33.00 -13.12 25.15
CA PHE A 264 -32.88 -11.86 24.43
C PHE A 264 -31.42 -11.46 24.23
N PRO A 265 -31.08 -10.66 23.20
CA PRO A 265 -29.77 -10.00 23.11
C PRO A 265 -29.47 -9.15 24.36
N TYR A 266 -28.26 -9.23 24.90
CA TYR A 266 -27.75 -8.33 25.94
C TYR A 266 -26.55 -7.55 25.41
N TYR A 267 -26.61 -6.23 25.55
CA TYR A 267 -25.59 -5.33 25.03
C TYR A 267 -24.51 -5.01 26.08
N ASP A 268 -24.90 -4.91 27.35
CA ASP A 268 -23.98 -4.55 28.41
C ASP A 268 -24.49 -5.03 29.77
N ILE A 269 -23.57 -5.21 30.71
CA ILE A 269 -23.86 -5.50 32.11
C ILE A 269 -22.80 -4.85 33.00
N LYS A 270 -23.23 -4.08 34.01
CA LYS A 270 -22.36 -3.42 34.98
C LYS A 270 -22.84 -3.70 36.40
N MET A 271 -21.90 -3.76 37.35
CA MET A 271 -22.23 -3.83 38.77
C MET A 271 -22.35 -2.41 39.33
N LYS A 272 -23.32 -2.17 40.22
CA LYS A 272 -23.41 -0.89 40.93
C LYS A 272 -22.19 -0.73 41.86
N PRO A 273 -21.41 0.35 41.78
CA PRO A 273 -20.27 0.56 42.67
C PRO A 273 -20.68 0.46 44.14
N SER A 274 -19.86 -0.22 44.94
CA SER A 274 -20.10 -0.48 46.38
C SER A 274 -21.36 -1.29 46.73
N SER A 275 -22.11 -1.81 45.75
CA SER A 275 -23.18 -2.81 45.96
C SER A 275 -22.79 -4.13 45.30
N PHE A 276 -22.68 -5.19 46.09
CA PHE A 276 -22.24 -6.49 45.59
C PHE A 276 -23.39 -7.40 45.13
N SER A 277 -24.64 -6.97 45.28
CA SER A 277 -25.81 -7.74 44.81
C SER A 277 -26.61 -7.04 43.71
N THR A 278 -26.29 -5.77 43.42
CA THR A 278 -27.02 -4.97 42.43
C THR A 278 -26.29 -4.93 41.10
N PHE A 279 -26.98 -5.35 40.05
CA PHE A 279 -26.48 -5.35 38.67
C PHE A 279 -27.42 -4.57 37.76
N PHE A 280 -26.84 -3.84 36.83
CA PHE A 280 -27.53 -3.13 35.77
C PHE A 280 -27.25 -3.83 34.44
N ALA A 281 -28.27 -4.02 33.63
CA ALA A 281 -28.12 -4.66 32.32
C ALA A 281 -28.90 -3.92 31.24
N LEU A 282 -28.40 -3.99 30.02
CA LEU A 282 -29.08 -3.53 28.81
C LEU A 282 -29.45 -4.72 27.93
N ARG A 283 -30.75 -4.85 27.64
CA ARG A 283 -31.32 -5.94 26.84
C ARG A 283 -31.98 -5.39 25.57
N GLY A 284 -31.73 -6.01 24.43
CA GLY A 284 -32.46 -5.73 23.19
C GLY A 284 -33.80 -6.45 23.18
N ASN A 285 -34.91 -5.73 23.29
CA ASN A 285 -36.24 -6.31 23.14
C ASN A 285 -36.61 -6.38 21.66
N THR A 286 -36.43 -7.55 21.06
CA THR A 286 -36.68 -7.79 19.63
C THR A 286 -38.16 -7.66 19.24
N THR A 287 -39.09 -7.74 20.19
CA THR A 287 -40.53 -7.56 19.94
C THR A 287 -40.91 -6.08 19.95
N LEU A 288 -40.39 -5.31 20.90
CA LEU A 288 -40.64 -3.87 20.99
C LEU A 288 -39.70 -3.04 20.10
N VAL A 289 -38.62 -3.66 19.60
CA VAL A 289 -37.57 -3.03 18.80
C VAL A 289 -36.95 -1.84 19.54
N LYS A 290 -36.48 -2.10 20.76
CA LYS A 290 -35.79 -1.12 21.60
C LYS A 290 -34.88 -1.78 22.63
N ALA A 291 -33.86 -1.05 23.07
CA ALA A 291 -33.08 -1.37 24.25
C ALA A 291 -33.91 -1.12 25.53
N GLU A 292 -33.85 -2.05 26.47
CA GLU A 292 -34.44 -1.97 27.80
C GLU A 292 -33.35 -1.93 28.86
N PHE A 293 -33.58 -1.15 29.91
CA PHE A 293 -32.75 -1.15 31.11
C PHE A 293 -33.36 -2.06 32.18
N LEU A 294 -32.51 -2.86 32.83
CA LEU A 294 -32.92 -3.80 33.87
C LEU A 294 -32.05 -3.65 35.12
N ILE A 295 -32.67 -3.89 36.27
CA ILE A 295 -31.99 -3.98 37.57
C ILE A 295 -32.17 -5.38 38.13
N SER A 296 -31.07 -5.98 38.58
CA SER A 296 -31.09 -7.10 39.51
C SER A 296 -30.67 -6.61 40.89
N ASN A 297 -31.30 -7.10 41.94
CA ASN A 297 -30.90 -6.86 43.33
C ASN A 297 -30.56 -8.17 44.08
N ASP A 298 -30.47 -9.29 43.36
CA ASP A 298 -30.36 -10.64 43.91
C ASP A 298 -29.16 -11.42 43.36
N ASN A 299 -28.05 -10.74 43.07
CA ASN A 299 -26.85 -11.32 42.44
C ASN A 299 -27.08 -11.84 41.00
N GLY A 300 -27.91 -11.11 40.24
CA GLY A 300 -28.24 -11.42 38.86
C GLY A 300 -28.95 -12.76 38.69
N ILE A 301 -29.75 -13.16 39.68
CA ILE A 301 -30.64 -14.33 39.58
C ILE A 301 -31.90 -13.92 38.79
N SER A 302 -32.43 -12.74 39.06
CA SER A 302 -33.55 -12.15 38.32
C SER A 302 -33.29 -10.67 37.99
N PHE A 303 -33.91 -10.20 36.91
CA PHE A 303 -33.75 -8.85 36.37
C PHE A 303 -35.13 -8.23 36.09
N ASP A 304 -35.37 -7.05 36.67
CA ASP A 304 -36.62 -6.30 36.53
C ASP A 304 -36.42 -5.11 35.58
N VAL A 305 -37.29 -5.00 34.58
CA VAL A 305 -37.28 -3.90 33.60
C VAL A 305 -37.71 -2.60 34.27
N GLN A 306 -36.94 -1.52 34.05
CA GLN A 306 -37.33 -0.16 34.44
C GLN A 306 -37.73 0.63 33.20
N SER A 307 -38.87 1.32 33.27
CA SER A 307 -39.44 2.04 32.12
C SER A 307 -39.76 3.51 32.40
N SER A 308 -39.64 3.97 33.65
CA SER A 308 -39.98 5.35 34.03
C SER A 308 -38.99 6.34 33.44
N GLY A 309 -39.45 7.16 32.47
CA GLY A 309 -38.62 8.14 31.77
C GLY A 309 -37.58 7.53 30.81
N TRP A 310 -37.60 6.20 30.63
CA TRP A 310 -36.72 5.51 29.70
C TRP A 310 -37.15 5.78 28.25
N TYR A 311 -36.22 5.56 27.31
CA TYR A 311 -36.48 5.66 25.88
C TYR A 311 -37.70 4.83 25.45
N ASP A 312 -38.62 5.49 24.74
CA ASP A 312 -39.73 4.84 24.05
C ASP A 312 -40.05 5.61 22.77
N SER A 313 -40.32 4.89 21.68
CA SER A 313 -40.76 5.46 20.41
C SER A 313 -41.86 4.60 19.80
N SER A 314 -42.90 5.26 19.30
CA SER A 314 -43.96 4.62 18.54
C SER A 314 -43.72 4.66 17.02
N ASP A 315 -42.63 5.27 16.57
CA ASP A 315 -42.33 5.37 15.14
C ASP A 315 -42.10 3.97 14.53
N PRO A 316 -42.74 3.62 13.41
CA PRO A 316 -42.58 2.31 12.78
C PRO A 316 -41.19 2.08 12.17
N LEU A 317 -40.41 3.12 11.92
CA LEU A 317 -39.04 3.05 11.39
C LEU A 317 -37.96 3.10 12.48
N ARG A 318 -38.35 3.07 13.76
CA ARG A 318 -37.37 2.94 14.85
C ARG A 318 -36.55 1.66 14.69
N SER A 319 -35.30 1.71 15.11
CA SER A 319 -34.41 0.55 15.14
C SER A 319 -33.59 0.54 16.43
N ASP A 320 -33.38 -0.65 16.96
CA ASP A 320 -32.47 -0.89 18.07
C ASP A 320 -31.09 -1.22 17.52
N GLY A 321 -30.15 -0.31 17.72
CA GLY A 321 -28.75 -0.45 17.32
C GLY A 321 -27.84 -0.90 18.46
N GLY A 322 -28.36 -1.15 19.66
CA GLY A 322 -27.60 -1.47 20.87
C GLY A 322 -27.32 -0.28 21.77
N ALA A 323 -26.77 -0.55 22.96
CA ALA A 323 -26.52 0.47 23.97
C ALA A 323 -25.45 0.05 25.00
N ARG A 324 -24.78 1.01 25.63
CA ARG A 324 -23.77 0.79 26.69
C ARG A 324 -24.09 1.57 27.97
N LEU A 325 -23.62 1.08 29.11
CA LEU A 325 -23.82 1.66 30.44
C LEU A 325 -22.52 2.22 31.03
N ALA A 326 -22.65 3.34 31.73
CA ALA A 326 -21.63 3.83 32.65
C ALA A 326 -22.22 4.16 34.02
N VAL A 327 -21.48 3.85 35.07
CA VAL A 327 -21.84 4.18 36.46
C VAL A 327 -20.61 4.79 37.12
N SER A 328 -20.76 5.95 37.76
CA SER A 328 -19.64 6.61 38.44
C SER A 328 -19.54 6.15 39.89
N PRO A 329 -18.37 5.72 40.36
CA PRO A 329 -18.13 5.50 41.79
C PRO A 329 -18.23 6.76 42.66
N ALA A 330 -18.04 7.97 42.10
CA ALA A 330 -18.25 9.22 42.82
C ALA A 330 -19.73 9.45 43.21
N ASN A 331 -20.66 8.87 42.47
CA ASN A 331 -22.07 8.78 42.85
C ASN A 331 -22.71 7.53 42.22
N PRO A 332 -22.80 6.41 42.96
CA PRO A 332 -23.33 5.15 42.45
C PRO A 332 -24.81 5.17 42.08
N GLU A 333 -25.56 6.23 42.44
CA GLU A 333 -26.94 6.43 41.97
C GLU A 333 -26.99 7.08 40.59
N LYS A 334 -25.87 7.64 40.11
CA LYS A 334 -25.81 8.26 38.80
C LYS A 334 -25.40 7.24 37.74
N VAL A 335 -26.35 6.90 36.90
CA VAL A 335 -26.20 5.90 35.83
C VAL A 335 -26.46 6.57 34.48
N TYR A 336 -25.61 6.29 33.51
CA TYR A 336 -25.75 6.75 32.13
C TYR A 336 -25.96 5.58 31.19
N ALA A 337 -26.75 5.80 30.15
CA ALA A 337 -26.94 4.84 29.07
C ALA A 337 -26.81 5.55 27.71
N TYR A 338 -25.87 5.10 26.89
CA TYR A 338 -25.68 5.59 25.52
C TYR A 338 -26.36 4.64 24.53
N LEU A 339 -27.40 5.13 23.84
CA LEU A 339 -28.23 4.35 22.92
C LEU A 339 -27.91 4.72 21.46
N ILE A 340 -27.62 3.69 20.66
CA ILE A 340 -27.36 3.75 19.22
C ILE A 340 -28.58 3.15 18.50
N GLY A 341 -28.91 3.66 17.32
CA GLY A 341 -30.03 3.20 16.50
C GLY A 341 -30.84 4.35 15.93
N GLN A 342 -32.12 4.11 15.68
CA GLN A 342 -33.03 5.13 15.15
C GLN A 342 -34.22 5.27 16.09
N ALA A 343 -34.46 6.49 16.58
CA ALA A 343 -35.66 6.79 17.34
C ALA A 343 -36.87 6.95 16.43
N LYS A 344 -36.66 7.48 15.23
CA LYS A 344 -37.69 7.75 14.22
C LYS A 344 -37.09 7.78 12.81
N ALA A 345 -37.95 8.01 11.82
CA ALA A 345 -37.52 8.25 10.43
C ALA A 345 -36.41 9.31 10.35
N ASP A 346 -35.47 9.12 9.42
CA ASP A 346 -34.35 10.02 9.11
C ASP A 346 -33.28 10.19 10.22
N ASP A 347 -33.32 9.38 11.28
CA ASP A 347 -32.24 9.33 12.25
C ASP A 347 -31.01 8.55 11.70
N PHE A 348 -29.81 9.06 12.01
CA PHE A 348 -28.53 8.50 11.55
C PHE A 348 -27.75 7.81 12.68
N GLY A 349 -28.36 6.82 13.33
CA GLY A 349 -27.65 5.89 14.21
C GLY A 349 -27.44 6.32 15.65
N TYR A 350 -27.95 7.48 16.07
CA TYR A 350 -27.87 7.94 17.45
C TYR A 350 -29.28 8.16 18.02
N ILE A 351 -29.57 7.56 19.19
CA ILE A 351 -30.85 7.75 19.88
C ILE A 351 -30.71 8.78 21.00
N GLY A 352 -29.67 8.68 21.84
CA GLY A 352 -29.48 9.61 22.95
C GLY A 352 -28.58 9.08 24.05
N VAL A 353 -28.16 9.97 24.95
CA VAL A 353 -27.51 9.61 26.22
C VAL A 353 -28.49 9.89 27.35
N TYR A 354 -29.03 8.82 27.94
CA TYR A 354 -29.97 8.89 29.05
C TYR A 354 -29.22 8.91 30.38
N ARG A 355 -29.78 9.59 31.38
CA ARG A 355 -29.25 9.69 32.73
C ARG A 355 -30.31 9.37 33.77
N SER A 356 -29.94 8.56 34.76
CA SER A 356 -30.64 8.39 36.02
C SER A 356 -29.82 8.99 37.16
N ASP A 357 -30.49 9.60 38.14
CA ASP A 357 -29.89 10.15 39.35
C ASP A 357 -30.32 9.37 40.62
N ASP A 358 -31.03 8.24 40.46
CA ASP A 358 -31.62 7.42 41.54
C ASP A 358 -31.35 5.90 41.39
N GLY A 359 -30.24 5.55 40.76
CA GLY A 359 -29.80 4.15 40.63
C GLY A 359 -30.53 3.37 39.54
N GLY A 360 -31.04 4.06 38.52
CA GLY A 360 -31.70 3.48 37.36
C GLY A 360 -33.22 3.32 37.49
N VAL A 361 -33.83 3.84 38.56
CA VAL A 361 -35.29 3.73 38.79
C VAL A 361 -36.06 4.72 37.91
N THR A 362 -35.57 5.95 37.78
CA THR A 362 -36.10 6.96 36.87
C THR A 362 -35.02 7.53 35.95
N TRP A 363 -35.42 7.86 34.72
CA TRP A 363 -34.51 8.32 33.68
C TRP A 363 -34.94 9.65 33.07
N THR A 364 -33.94 10.38 32.59
CA THR A 364 -34.08 11.63 31.84
C THR A 364 -33.19 11.59 30.60
N LEU A 365 -33.49 12.40 29.59
CA LEU A 365 -32.65 12.65 28.42
C LEU A 365 -32.12 14.09 28.50
N PRO A 366 -30.93 14.33 29.09
CA PRO A 366 -30.45 15.68 29.34
C PRO A 366 -30.18 16.47 28.06
N ASN A 367 -29.69 15.81 27.01
CA ASN A 367 -29.46 16.39 25.69
C ASN A 367 -30.48 15.84 24.68
N GLY A 368 -31.74 16.29 24.81
CA GLY A 368 -32.81 15.93 23.89
C GLY A 368 -32.82 16.75 22.59
N PRO A 369 -33.63 16.36 21.58
CA PRO A 369 -34.59 15.25 21.58
C PRO A 369 -33.95 13.85 21.40
N ALA A 370 -34.76 12.79 21.38
CA ALA A 370 -34.28 11.46 21.02
C ALA A 370 -34.11 11.36 19.50
N GLY A 371 -32.89 11.02 19.05
CA GLY A 371 -32.46 11.15 17.66
C GLY A 371 -32.48 12.60 17.18
N GLY A 372 -32.55 12.82 15.85
CA GLY A 372 -32.51 14.16 15.27
C GLY A 372 -33.71 15.06 15.63
N PRO A 373 -33.71 16.33 15.19
CA PRO A 373 -32.70 16.95 14.32
C PRO A 373 -31.40 17.23 15.08
N TYR A 374 -30.27 16.85 14.48
CA TYR A 374 -28.94 17.09 15.03
C TYR A 374 -28.54 18.55 14.80
N THR A 375 -28.03 19.19 15.85
CA THR A 375 -27.61 20.60 15.85
C THR A 375 -26.25 20.75 16.54
N GLY A 376 -25.63 21.94 16.50
CA GLY A 376 -24.37 22.16 17.22
C GLY A 376 -24.46 21.93 18.74
N THR A 377 -25.64 22.10 19.34
CA THR A 377 -25.90 21.85 20.77
C THR A 377 -26.51 20.47 21.06
N HIS A 378 -26.86 19.72 20.01
CA HIS A 378 -27.33 18.33 20.07
C HIS A 378 -26.67 17.54 18.93
N PRO A 379 -25.35 17.30 19.01
CA PRO A 379 -24.62 16.62 17.96
C PRO A 379 -24.99 15.13 17.93
N ASN A 380 -24.86 14.51 16.75
CA ASN A 380 -24.90 13.06 16.65
C ASN A 380 -23.59 12.49 17.20
N LEU A 381 -23.61 11.74 18.30
CA LEU A 381 -22.37 11.26 18.92
C LEU A 381 -21.78 10.02 18.22
N ALA A 382 -22.50 9.41 17.28
CA ALA A 382 -22.12 8.18 16.59
C ALA A 382 -21.45 8.39 15.22
N TYR A 383 -21.59 9.57 14.61
CA TYR A 383 -21.06 9.86 13.28
C TYR A 383 -19.54 10.17 13.27
N GLY A 384 -18.95 10.19 12.09
CA GLY A 384 -17.57 10.62 11.87
C GLY A 384 -17.45 12.12 11.62
N TYR A 385 -18.32 12.67 10.78
CA TYR A 385 -18.30 14.07 10.37
C TYR A 385 -19.74 14.61 10.29
N PRO A 386 -20.02 15.91 10.53
CA PRO A 386 -21.37 16.46 10.53
C PRO A 386 -22.23 16.18 9.31
N ALA A 387 -21.61 16.08 8.13
CA ALA A 387 -22.30 15.79 6.86
C ALA A 387 -22.43 14.29 6.56
N TRP A 388 -21.81 13.41 7.34
CA TRP A 388 -21.87 11.97 7.11
C TRP A 388 -23.16 11.38 7.68
N THR A 389 -23.83 10.57 6.85
CA THR A 389 -24.95 9.72 7.27
C THR A 389 -24.49 8.31 7.67
N TYR A 390 -23.18 8.16 7.92
CA TYR A 390 -22.52 6.88 8.23
C TYR A 390 -22.06 6.86 9.68
N HIS A 391 -22.29 5.72 10.33
CA HIS A 391 -21.81 5.36 11.66
C HIS A 391 -21.46 3.87 11.66
N GLN A 392 -20.67 3.41 12.64
CA GLN A 392 -20.31 2.00 12.76
C GLN A 392 -21.17 1.23 13.78
N GLY A 393 -22.08 1.92 14.46
CA GLY A 393 -23.11 1.31 15.30
C GLY A 393 -22.54 0.77 16.61
N PHE A 394 -23.00 -0.41 17.05
CA PHE A 394 -22.58 -1.01 18.31
C PHE A 394 -21.08 -1.37 18.37
N TYR A 395 -20.44 -1.53 17.20
CA TYR A 395 -19.05 -1.97 17.09
C TYR A 395 -18.07 -1.07 17.84
N ASN A 396 -18.16 0.25 17.65
CA ASN A 396 -17.30 1.24 18.28
C ASN A 396 -18.09 2.06 19.32
N CYS A 397 -19.11 1.45 19.93
CA CYS A 397 -19.94 2.09 20.94
C CYS A 397 -19.33 1.88 22.32
N ALA A 398 -18.81 2.96 22.91
CA ALA A 398 -18.25 2.96 24.26
C ALA A 398 -18.79 4.12 25.11
N ILE A 399 -18.91 3.90 26.43
CA ILE A 399 -19.19 4.95 27.40
C ILE A 399 -18.52 4.60 28.74
N ILE A 400 -17.92 5.59 29.38
CA ILE A 400 -17.45 5.51 30.78
C ILE A 400 -17.76 6.80 31.53
N ALA A 401 -17.84 6.71 32.85
CA ALA A 401 -18.01 7.85 33.75
C ALA A 401 -16.81 7.94 34.69
N SER A 402 -16.39 9.15 35.02
CA SER A 402 -15.21 9.39 35.85
C SER A 402 -15.36 8.78 37.25
N GLN A 403 -14.25 8.28 37.81
CA GLN A 403 -14.18 7.82 39.21
C GLN A 403 -14.42 8.94 40.23
N THR A 404 -14.05 10.18 39.89
CA THR A 404 -13.95 11.29 40.85
C THR A 404 -14.99 12.37 40.62
N ASN A 405 -15.58 12.45 39.43
CA ASN A 405 -16.64 13.39 39.10
C ASN A 405 -17.79 12.72 38.36
N ALA A 406 -18.92 12.50 39.05
CA ALA A 406 -20.07 11.82 38.46
C ALA A 406 -20.72 12.56 37.28
N ASN A 407 -20.42 13.84 37.06
CA ASN A 407 -20.91 14.61 35.91
C ASN A 407 -19.98 14.53 34.68
N GLU A 408 -18.81 13.91 34.81
CA GLU A 408 -17.90 13.69 33.69
C GLU A 408 -18.08 12.31 33.06
N ILE A 409 -18.33 12.30 31.75
CA ILE A 409 -18.46 11.07 30.96
C ILE A 409 -17.70 11.20 29.63
N LEU A 410 -17.21 10.07 29.13
CA LEU A 410 -16.63 9.92 27.80
C LEU A 410 -17.52 9.01 26.96
N ILE A 411 -17.66 9.35 25.67
CA ILE A 411 -18.41 8.59 24.67
C ILE A 411 -17.47 8.24 23.52
N GLY A 412 -17.46 6.97 23.15
CA GLY A 412 -16.74 6.44 22.00
C GLY A 412 -17.68 6.14 20.84
N GLY A 413 -17.14 6.33 19.64
CA GLY A 413 -17.75 6.10 18.34
C GLY A 413 -16.66 6.19 17.28
N LEU A 414 -17.00 6.73 16.10
CA LEU A 414 -15.99 7.20 15.14
C LEU A 414 -15.10 8.31 15.74
N ASN A 415 -15.57 8.97 16.80
CA ASN A 415 -14.92 10.05 17.53
C ASN A 415 -14.94 9.77 19.05
N CYS A 416 -14.10 10.48 19.80
CA CYS A 416 -14.17 10.53 21.26
C CYS A 416 -14.83 11.85 21.68
N TRP A 417 -15.89 11.78 22.48
CA TRP A 417 -16.61 12.95 23.02
C TRP A 417 -16.53 12.98 24.54
N LYS A 418 -16.49 14.19 25.11
CA LYS A 418 -16.56 14.41 26.56
C LYS A 418 -17.74 15.29 26.91
N SER A 419 -18.36 14.98 28.05
CA SER A 419 -19.30 15.85 28.75
C SER A 419 -18.80 16.10 30.17
N THR A 420 -19.03 17.29 30.70
CA THR A 420 -18.65 17.71 32.06
C THR A 420 -19.84 18.14 32.91
N ASP A 421 -21.04 18.10 32.35
CA ASP A 421 -22.30 18.59 32.94
C ASP A 421 -23.36 17.49 33.06
N GLY A 422 -22.93 16.23 33.09
CA GLY A 422 -23.79 15.06 33.23
C GLY A 422 -24.63 14.79 32.00
N GLY A 423 -24.01 14.90 30.82
CA GLY A 423 -24.58 14.54 29.52
C GLY A 423 -25.50 15.60 28.91
N ALA A 424 -25.49 16.84 29.41
CA ALA A 424 -26.31 17.92 28.86
C ALA A 424 -25.65 18.59 27.64
N THR A 425 -24.32 18.67 27.61
CA THR A 425 -23.53 19.10 26.46
C THR A 425 -22.33 18.19 26.21
N PHE A 426 -21.87 18.15 24.94
CA PHE A 426 -20.73 17.35 24.51
C PHE A 426 -19.80 18.17 23.63
N PHE A 427 -18.50 17.93 23.76
CA PHE A 427 -17.46 18.47 22.89
C PHE A 427 -16.50 17.36 22.47
N PRO A 428 -15.90 17.45 21.27
CA PRO A 428 -15.01 16.41 20.78
C PRO A 428 -13.64 16.52 21.44
N VAL A 429 -13.09 15.37 21.80
CA VAL A 429 -11.75 15.20 22.39
C VAL A 429 -10.74 14.86 21.30
N ALA A 430 -11.10 13.94 20.41
CA ALA A 430 -10.31 13.46 19.28
C ALA A 430 -11.21 12.77 18.24
N GLY A 431 -10.65 12.51 17.05
CA GLY A 431 -11.28 11.76 15.97
C GLY A 431 -11.46 12.56 14.67
N TYR A 432 -12.29 12.06 13.76
CA TYR A 432 -12.62 12.68 12.46
C TYR A 432 -13.17 14.12 12.54
N VAL A 433 -13.89 14.49 13.61
CA VAL A 433 -14.33 15.89 13.81
C VAL A 433 -13.24 16.80 14.38
N GLY A 434 -12.06 16.25 14.68
CA GLY A 434 -10.97 16.92 15.37
C GLY A 434 -11.20 16.98 16.89
N GLY A 435 -10.27 17.63 17.59
CA GLY A 435 -10.30 17.75 19.04
C GLY A 435 -8.99 18.34 19.56
N TYR A 436 -8.85 18.43 20.88
CA TYR A 436 -7.64 19.00 21.50
C TYR A 436 -6.56 17.94 21.79
N LEU A 437 -6.88 16.65 21.63
CA LEU A 437 -5.94 15.54 21.78
C LEU A 437 -5.73 14.79 20.46
N ASN A 438 -4.61 14.09 20.35
CA ASN A 438 -4.30 13.21 19.24
C ASN A 438 -4.50 11.75 19.65
N LEU A 439 -5.69 11.22 19.38
CA LEU A 439 -5.99 9.79 19.46
C LEU A 439 -6.45 9.34 18.08
N HIS A 440 -6.09 8.12 17.72
CA HIS A 440 -6.63 7.48 16.54
C HIS A 440 -8.16 7.37 16.63
N VAL A 441 -8.82 7.36 15.48
CA VAL A 441 -10.29 7.29 15.33
C VAL A 441 -10.85 5.93 15.76
N ASP A 442 -12.16 5.71 15.61
CA ASP A 442 -12.78 4.39 15.80
C ASP A 442 -12.52 3.76 17.18
N MET A 443 -13.12 4.39 18.19
CA MET A 443 -13.03 4.06 19.61
C MET A 443 -13.65 2.69 19.91
N GLN A 444 -12.89 1.74 20.43
CA GLN A 444 -13.35 0.36 20.63
C GLN A 444 -13.88 0.13 22.04
N ASP A 445 -13.02 0.25 23.05
CA ASP A 445 -13.36 -0.03 24.44
C ASP A 445 -12.74 0.99 25.40
N PHE A 446 -13.54 1.39 26.39
CA PHE A 446 -13.15 2.33 27.43
C PHE A 446 -13.22 1.64 28.80
N ARG A 447 -12.18 1.83 29.61
CA ARG A 447 -12.12 1.30 30.98
C ARG A 447 -11.62 2.37 31.92
N GLU A 448 -12.48 2.75 32.85
CA GLU A 448 -12.12 3.65 33.94
C GLU A 448 -11.82 2.81 35.19
N THR A 449 -10.62 2.94 35.75
CA THR A 449 -10.17 2.22 36.95
C THR A 449 -9.72 3.20 38.03
N PRO A 450 -9.48 2.75 39.28
CA PRO A 450 -8.91 3.61 40.32
C PRO A 450 -7.55 4.22 39.97
N TYR A 451 -6.88 3.72 38.93
CA TYR A 451 -5.54 4.12 38.52
C TYR A 451 -5.54 5.08 37.31
N GLY A 452 -6.65 5.17 36.57
CA GLY A 452 -6.78 6.05 35.42
C GLY A 452 -7.74 5.51 34.37
N THR A 453 -7.70 6.15 33.20
CA THR A 453 -8.56 5.88 32.06
C THR A 453 -7.79 5.18 30.96
N TRP A 454 -8.27 4.00 30.57
CA TRP A 454 -7.81 3.28 29.39
C TRP A 454 -8.79 3.46 28.23
N VAL A 455 -8.23 3.71 27.06
CA VAL A 455 -8.97 3.82 25.80
C VAL A 455 -8.30 2.95 24.77
N THR A 456 -9.07 2.12 24.09
CA THR A 456 -8.61 1.40 22.90
C THR A 456 -9.31 1.91 21.65
N THR A 457 -8.62 1.82 20.52
CA THR A 457 -9.10 2.26 19.21
C THR A 457 -8.72 1.23 18.14
N ASP A 458 -9.08 1.49 16.88
CA ASP A 458 -8.56 0.71 15.74
C ASP A 458 -7.05 0.90 15.47
N GLY A 459 -6.40 1.76 16.26
CA GLY A 459 -5.00 2.10 16.18
C GLY A 459 -4.13 1.66 17.37
N GLY A 460 -4.74 1.39 18.54
CA GLY A 460 -4.03 0.80 19.67
C GLY A 460 -4.63 1.08 21.05
N VAL A 461 -3.77 1.05 22.07
CA VAL A 461 -4.08 1.25 23.49
C VAL A 461 -3.50 2.58 23.98
N TYR A 462 -4.33 3.33 24.71
CA TYR A 462 -4.01 4.63 25.30
C TYR A 462 -4.30 4.63 26.80
N PHE A 463 -3.48 5.37 27.56
CA PHE A 463 -3.65 5.57 29.00
C PHE A 463 -3.60 7.05 29.39
N SER A 464 -4.55 7.49 30.21
CA SER A 464 -4.63 8.83 30.77
C SER A 464 -4.84 8.78 32.27
N GLU A 465 -4.09 9.60 33.01
CA GLU A 465 -4.22 9.74 34.47
C GLU A 465 -5.32 10.74 34.87
N ASP A 466 -5.83 11.52 33.91
CA ASP A 466 -6.63 12.72 34.13
C ASP A 466 -7.93 12.76 33.32
N PHE A 467 -8.44 11.58 32.94
CA PHE A 467 -9.72 11.45 32.23
C PHE A 467 -9.74 12.24 30.90
N LEU A 468 -8.66 12.09 30.12
CA LEU A 468 -8.42 12.74 28.82
C LEU A 468 -8.46 14.28 28.88
N VAL A 469 -7.87 14.87 29.92
CA VAL A 469 -7.62 16.31 29.95
C VAL A 469 -6.31 16.64 29.22
N THR A 470 -5.29 15.80 29.36
CA THR A 470 -4.02 15.91 28.64
C THR A 470 -3.82 14.74 27.68
N GLN A 471 -2.79 14.85 26.81
CA GLN A 471 -2.47 13.83 25.82
C GLN A 471 -2.17 12.48 26.51
N PRO A 472 -2.93 11.42 26.22
CA PRO A 472 -2.66 10.10 26.79
C PRO A 472 -1.36 9.51 26.23
N ALA A 473 -0.75 8.64 27.04
CA ALA A 473 0.36 7.81 26.61
C ALA A 473 -0.13 6.73 25.63
N VAL A 474 0.65 6.48 24.57
CA VAL A 474 0.42 5.38 23.62
C VAL A 474 1.20 4.16 24.11
N LEU A 475 0.51 3.03 24.33
CA LEU A 475 1.05 1.85 25.01
C LEU A 475 0.86 0.58 24.20
N ASN A 476 1.45 0.55 23.00
CA ASN A 476 1.30 -0.54 22.02
C ASN A 476 2.48 -1.52 21.96
N ASN A 477 3.57 -1.25 22.68
CA ASN A 477 4.81 -1.98 22.49
C ASN A 477 4.67 -3.49 22.78
N GLY A 478 4.97 -4.32 21.79
CA GLY A 478 4.82 -5.78 21.81
C GLY A 478 3.52 -6.31 21.16
N ILE A 479 2.55 -5.45 20.87
CA ILE A 479 1.33 -5.84 20.15
C ILE A 479 1.64 -5.94 18.65
N ARG A 480 1.55 -7.14 18.08
CA ARG A 480 1.89 -7.38 16.66
C ARG A 480 0.67 -7.64 15.76
N ALA A 481 -0.51 -7.21 16.18
CA ALA A 481 -1.77 -7.53 15.51
C ALA A 481 -2.02 -6.71 14.22
N SER A 482 -1.00 -6.08 13.65
CA SER A 482 -1.08 -5.31 12.41
C SER A 482 -1.55 -6.20 11.25
N GLU A 483 -2.59 -5.76 10.54
CA GLU A 483 -3.19 -6.50 9.44
C GLU A 483 -2.68 -5.98 8.10
N TYR A 484 -1.73 -6.68 7.50
CA TYR A 484 -1.13 -6.31 6.21
C TYR A 484 -2.05 -6.63 5.04
N TRP A 485 -2.23 -5.69 4.12
CA TRP A 485 -2.94 -5.85 2.85
C TRP A 485 -2.05 -5.77 1.62
N GLY A 486 -0.89 -5.13 1.75
CA GLY A 486 0.23 -5.24 0.83
C GLY A 486 1.51 -5.49 1.61
N PHE A 487 2.55 -6.01 0.96
CA PHE A 487 3.85 -6.23 1.57
C PHE A 487 4.95 -6.30 0.51
N GLY A 488 6.02 -5.56 0.77
CA GLY A 488 7.25 -5.57 0.02
C GLY A 488 8.45 -5.66 0.97
N GLN A 489 9.57 -6.12 0.43
CA GLN A 489 10.84 -6.12 1.14
C GLN A 489 11.99 -5.70 0.22
N GLY A 490 13.09 -5.25 0.80
CA GLY A 490 14.33 -4.99 0.08
C GLY A 490 15.04 -6.28 -0.37
N TRP A 491 16.04 -6.08 -1.22
CA TRP A 491 16.92 -7.15 -1.73
C TRP A 491 18.23 -7.22 -0.96
N ASN A 492 18.98 -6.11 -0.97
CA ASN A 492 20.28 -5.97 -0.31
C ASN A 492 20.24 -5.20 1.02
N ASP A 493 19.18 -4.43 1.22
CA ASP A 493 18.89 -3.67 2.43
C ASP A 493 17.68 -4.33 3.11
N ASP A 494 17.71 -4.49 4.44
CA ASP A 494 16.57 -5.04 5.18
C ASP A 494 15.52 -3.96 5.33
N ILE A 495 14.71 -3.84 4.30
CA ILE A 495 13.56 -2.96 4.27
C ILE A 495 12.34 -3.85 4.29
N THR A 496 11.35 -3.46 5.08
CA THR A 496 9.99 -3.97 4.94
C THR A 496 9.06 -2.80 4.71
N ILE A 497 8.03 -2.98 3.91
CA ILE A 497 6.95 -2.01 3.77
C ILE A 497 5.63 -2.73 3.56
N GLY A 498 4.54 -2.19 4.10
CA GLY A 498 3.20 -2.64 3.74
C GLY A 498 2.12 -1.70 4.22
N GLY A 499 1.06 -1.61 3.42
CA GLY A 499 -0.18 -0.99 3.81
C GLY A 499 -0.95 -1.90 4.77
N LEU A 500 -1.42 -1.30 5.85
CA LEU A 500 -2.11 -1.92 6.96
C LEU A 500 -3.59 -1.56 6.92
N TYR A 501 -4.46 -2.50 7.28
CA TYR A 501 -5.84 -2.20 7.59
C TYR A 501 -5.90 -1.24 8.78
N HIS A 502 -6.68 -0.16 8.63
CA HIS A 502 -6.85 0.98 9.54
C HIS A 502 -5.63 1.88 9.78
N ASN A 503 -4.40 1.40 9.56
CA ASN A 503 -3.18 1.97 10.15
C ASN A 503 -2.16 2.51 9.12
N GLY A 504 -2.62 2.82 7.91
CA GLY A 504 -1.80 3.43 6.87
C GLY A 504 -0.64 2.54 6.40
N VAL A 505 0.47 3.16 6.01
CA VAL A 505 1.65 2.50 5.46
C VAL A 505 2.75 2.46 6.50
N MET A 506 3.26 1.26 6.74
CA MET A 506 4.32 0.99 7.71
C MET A 506 5.59 0.53 7.01
N SER A 507 6.75 1.00 7.47
CA SER A 507 8.04 0.49 6.99
C SER A 507 9.04 0.23 8.11
N GLY A 508 9.78 -0.87 8.01
CA GLY A 508 10.95 -1.17 8.84
C GLY A 508 12.24 -1.02 8.02
N TYR A 509 13.36 -0.76 8.71
CA TYR A 509 14.69 -0.70 8.12
C TYR A 509 15.75 -1.21 9.11
N ASP A 510 16.84 -1.83 8.62
CA ASP A 510 17.98 -2.37 9.39
C ASP A 510 18.44 -1.45 10.55
N ASN A 511 18.54 -0.15 10.28
CA ASN A 511 19.06 0.81 11.25
C ASN A 511 18.04 1.25 12.31
N TYR A 512 16.78 0.88 12.15
CA TYR A 512 15.76 1.16 13.14
C TYR A 512 15.87 0.15 14.28
N PRO A 513 15.45 0.51 15.51
CA PRO A 513 15.43 -0.46 16.59
C PRO A 513 14.60 -1.69 16.20
N ALA A 514 15.10 -2.89 16.49
CA ALA A 514 14.47 -4.14 16.05
C ALA A 514 12.97 -4.17 16.37
N GLY A 515 12.16 -4.54 15.36
CA GLY A 515 10.71 -4.56 15.43
C GLY A 515 10.02 -3.19 15.52
N THR A 516 10.75 -2.09 15.32
CA THR A 516 10.16 -0.75 15.23
C THR A 516 9.78 -0.43 13.78
N GLY A 517 8.51 -0.06 13.59
CA GLY A 517 8.01 0.48 12.33
C GLY A 517 8.03 2.02 12.31
N LEU A 518 8.28 2.59 11.12
CA LEU A 518 8.09 3.99 10.79
C LEU A 518 6.78 4.16 10.02
N GLN A 519 5.89 4.97 10.56
CA GLN A 519 4.64 5.37 9.91
C GLN A 519 4.94 6.36 8.76
N LEU A 520 4.44 6.06 7.56
CA LEU A 520 4.65 6.88 6.35
C LEU A 520 3.40 7.65 5.90
N GLY A 521 2.27 7.47 6.60
CA GLY A 521 0.96 8.03 6.26
C GLY A 521 0.08 7.06 5.47
N GLY A 522 -0.96 7.57 4.80
CA GLY A 522 -1.99 6.73 4.16
C GLY A 522 -3.08 6.29 5.14
N ALA A 523 -4.08 5.57 4.65
CA ALA A 523 -5.21 5.09 5.42
C ALA A 523 -5.31 3.55 5.39
N GLU A 524 -5.57 2.96 4.22
CA GLU A 524 -5.74 1.50 4.10
C GLU A 524 -5.26 0.93 2.75
N PRO A 525 -4.09 1.32 2.20
CA PRO A 525 -3.70 0.86 0.88
C PRO A 525 -3.36 -0.63 0.87
N ALA A 526 -3.67 -1.35 -0.21
CA ALA A 526 -3.27 -2.76 -0.40
C ALA A 526 -1.90 -2.89 -1.07
N SER A 527 -0.98 -1.97 -0.75
CA SER A 527 0.28 -1.78 -1.48
C SER A 527 1.49 -1.73 -0.58
N GLY A 528 2.66 -1.79 -1.18
CA GLY A 528 3.95 -1.80 -0.51
C GLY A 528 4.99 -2.40 -1.43
N TYR A 529 5.86 -1.58 -1.98
CA TYR A 529 6.88 -1.99 -2.93
C TYR A 529 8.22 -1.36 -2.56
N VAL A 530 9.32 -2.07 -2.82
CA VAL A 530 10.68 -1.61 -2.53
C VAL A 530 11.48 -1.73 -3.81
N ASN A 531 12.15 -0.65 -4.22
CA ASN A 531 13.10 -0.73 -5.31
C ASN A 531 14.27 -1.63 -4.87
N PRO A 532 14.67 -2.65 -5.64
CA PRO A 532 15.74 -3.57 -5.26
C PRO A 532 17.13 -2.91 -5.29
N GLY A 533 17.27 -1.81 -6.03
CA GLY A 533 18.46 -1.00 -6.08
C GLY A 533 18.62 -0.09 -4.84
N PRO A 534 19.66 0.74 -4.85
CA PRO A 534 20.09 1.47 -3.67
C PRO A 534 19.22 2.69 -3.35
N GLY A 535 19.32 3.15 -2.10
CA GLY A 535 18.76 4.43 -1.65
C GLY A 535 17.45 4.32 -0.88
N ARG A 536 17.07 3.12 -0.41
CA ARG A 536 15.93 2.88 0.49
C ARG A 536 14.61 3.44 -0.05
N LYS A 537 14.40 3.27 -1.35
CA LYS A 537 13.21 3.76 -2.06
C LYS A 537 12.05 2.79 -1.87
N VAL A 538 10.98 3.27 -1.26
CA VAL A 538 9.76 2.53 -1.01
C VAL A 538 8.56 3.24 -1.62
N MET A 539 7.53 2.48 -2.00
CA MET A 539 6.41 2.97 -2.78
C MET A 539 5.09 2.39 -2.26
N SER A 540 4.05 3.22 -2.23
CA SER A 540 2.67 2.78 -2.01
C SER A 540 1.69 3.78 -2.62
N SER A 541 0.57 3.29 -3.12
CA SER A 541 -0.44 4.03 -3.88
C SER A 541 -1.02 5.26 -3.19
N GLU A 542 -1.07 5.27 -1.86
CA GLU A 542 -1.62 6.41 -1.09
C GLU A 542 -0.56 7.41 -0.63
N ILE A 543 0.73 7.06 -0.67
CA ILE A 543 1.83 7.92 -0.20
C ILE A 543 2.83 8.30 -1.31
N GLY A 544 2.72 7.70 -2.50
CA GLY A 544 3.68 7.88 -3.59
C GLY A 544 5.02 7.18 -3.32
N GLY A 545 6.09 7.69 -3.92
CA GLY A 545 7.46 7.24 -3.65
C GLY A 545 8.07 7.97 -2.45
N LYS A 546 8.63 7.23 -1.50
CA LYS A 546 9.37 7.73 -0.33
C LYS A 546 10.80 7.19 -0.32
N ILE A 547 11.73 7.99 0.16
CA ILE A 547 13.07 7.56 0.54
C ILE A 547 13.09 7.50 2.06
N LEU A 548 13.29 6.31 2.60
CA LEU A 548 13.40 6.15 4.06
C LEU A 548 14.63 6.90 4.57
N PRO A 549 14.53 7.58 5.73
CA PRO A 549 15.68 8.17 6.39
C PRO A 549 16.64 7.08 6.91
N GLU A 550 17.86 7.46 7.28
CA GLU A 550 18.79 6.51 7.89
C GLU A 550 18.35 6.21 9.32
N ASN A 551 17.90 7.25 10.03
CA ASN A 551 17.41 7.16 11.39
C ASN A 551 16.01 7.76 11.51
N ILE A 552 15.17 7.15 12.34
CA ILE A 552 13.88 7.74 12.71
C ILE A 552 14.11 9.08 13.41
N GLY A 553 13.39 10.12 12.99
CA GLY A 553 13.58 11.51 13.45
C GLY A 553 14.15 12.42 12.36
N GLU A 554 14.70 11.85 11.29
CA GLU A 554 15.19 12.58 10.11
C GLU A 554 14.09 12.80 9.07
N THR A 555 14.36 13.70 8.11
CA THR A 555 13.45 14.01 7.01
C THR A 555 13.22 12.81 6.08
N ILE A 556 11.96 12.50 5.82
CA ILE A 556 11.56 11.54 4.78
C ILE A 556 11.51 12.29 3.44
N ASN A 557 12.33 11.88 2.47
CA ASN A 557 12.30 12.46 1.13
C ASN A 557 11.29 11.73 0.24
N ASN A 558 10.92 12.36 -0.87
CA ASN A 558 9.90 11.88 -1.81
C ASN A 558 10.50 11.74 -3.21
N PHE A 559 9.94 10.84 -4.00
CA PHE A 559 10.19 10.77 -5.45
C PHE A 559 8.89 10.46 -6.19
N THR A 560 8.87 10.78 -7.48
CA THR A 560 7.68 10.64 -8.31
C THR A 560 7.43 9.20 -8.68
N VAL A 561 6.18 8.75 -8.51
CA VAL A 561 5.65 7.53 -9.09
C VAL A 561 4.29 7.85 -9.70
N SER A 562 4.13 7.61 -11.00
CA SER A 562 2.92 8.02 -11.74
C SER A 562 1.85 6.93 -11.83
N MET A 563 2.20 5.67 -11.56
CA MET A 563 1.28 4.53 -11.70
C MET A 563 1.54 3.43 -10.67
N PHE A 564 0.45 2.78 -10.24
CA PHE A 564 0.45 1.62 -9.36
C PHE A 564 -0.32 0.45 -10.00
N PRO A 565 0.00 -0.80 -9.61
CA PRO A 565 -0.64 -1.99 -10.18
C PRO A 565 -2.11 -2.15 -9.75
N ASN A 566 -2.76 -3.20 -10.26
CA ASN A 566 -4.05 -3.69 -9.79
C ASN A 566 -3.93 -4.10 -8.32
N GLU A 567 -4.37 -3.27 -7.39
CA GLU A 567 -4.31 -3.56 -5.95
C GLU A 567 -5.64 -4.16 -5.46
N SER A 568 -5.55 -5.10 -4.52
CA SER A 568 -6.72 -5.74 -3.92
C SER A 568 -6.50 -6.06 -2.45
N TYR A 569 -7.54 -5.83 -1.65
CA TYR A 569 -7.59 -6.26 -0.25
C TYR A 569 -7.65 -7.79 -0.09
N TRP A 570 -7.77 -8.52 -1.21
CA TRP A 570 -8.00 -9.95 -1.27
C TRP A 570 -6.73 -10.72 -1.70
N ALA A 571 -6.50 -11.88 -1.08
CA ALA A 571 -5.28 -12.68 -1.27
C ALA A 571 -5.23 -13.20 -2.68
N ALA A 572 -4.02 -13.15 -3.24
CA ALA A 572 -3.76 -13.55 -4.61
C ALA A 572 -4.75 -12.89 -5.59
N GLU A 573 -5.14 -11.63 -5.31
CA GLU A 573 -5.91 -10.78 -6.23
C GLU A 573 -5.16 -9.51 -6.66
N SER A 574 -4.16 -9.07 -5.90
CA SER A 574 -3.27 -7.99 -6.29
C SER A 574 -2.31 -8.41 -7.40
N SER A 575 -1.92 -7.43 -8.21
CA SER A 575 -0.73 -7.46 -9.05
C SER A 575 0.44 -6.79 -8.35
N GLU A 576 1.59 -6.78 -9.02
CA GLU A 576 2.88 -6.44 -8.44
C GLU A 576 3.64 -5.43 -9.29
N MET A 577 4.66 -4.86 -8.68
CA MET A 577 5.73 -4.17 -9.37
C MET A 577 6.90 -5.16 -9.46
N GLU A 578 7.22 -5.58 -10.68
CA GLU A 578 8.27 -6.56 -10.95
C GLU A 578 9.44 -5.87 -11.64
N TRP A 579 10.60 -5.84 -10.99
CA TRP A 579 11.77 -5.17 -11.55
C TRP A 579 12.47 -6.05 -12.57
N HIS A 580 13.04 -5.42 -13.58
CA HIS A 580 13.92 -6.13 -14.49
C HIS A 580 15.14 -6.64 -13.69
N PRO A 581 15.52 -7.93 -13.80
CA PRO A 581 16.58 -8.52 -12.99
C PRO A 581 17.93 -7.82 -13.17
N ASN A 582 18.19 -7.24 -14.35
CA ASN A 582 19.42 -6.50 -14.62
C ASN A 582 19.32 -4.97 -14.46
N TYR A 583 18.15 -4.37 -14.24
CA TYR A 583 18.02 -2.91 -14.22
C TYR A 583 17.03 -2.40 -13.17
N TYR A 584 17.51 -1.74 -12.10
CA TYR A 584 16.63 -1.34 -11.00
C TYR A 584 15.76 -0.11 -11.26
N ASN A 585 16.00 0.62 -12.36
CA ASN A 585 15.07 1.67 -12.81
C ASN A 585 14.03 1.14 -13.81
N ILE A 586 14.18 -0.10 -14.31
CA ILE A 586 13.19 -0.72 -15.19
C ILE A 586 12.22 -1.55 -14.35
N VAL A 587 10.96 -1.17 -14.36
CA VAL A 587 9.90 -1.85 -13.59
C VAL A 587 8.67 -2.10 -14.44
N TYR A 588 8.13 -3.30 -14.32
CA TYR A 588 6.89 -3.73 -14.95
C TYR A 588 5.76 -3.75 -13.93
N LEU A 589 4.55 -3.39 -14.35
CA LEU A 589 3.37 -3.55 -13.51
C LEU A 589 2.12 -3.92 -14.31
N GLY A 590 1.21 -4.63 -13.66
CA GLY A 590 -0.09 -4.99 -14.22
C GLY A 590 -1.16 -4.00 -13.78
N ARG A 591 -1.82 -3.32 -14.73
CA ARG A 591 -2.96 -2.42 -14.43
C ARG A 591 -4.07 -2.64 -15.45
N GLU A 592 -5.29 -2.87 -14.96
CA GLU A 592 -6.38 -3.43 -15.77
C GLU A 592 -5.91 -4.73 -16.47
N ASN A 593 -6.31 -4.93 -17.72
CA ASN A 593 -5.86 -5.98 -18.62
C ASN A 593 -4.52 -5.67 -19.32
N LYS A 594 -3.71 -4.74 -18.80
CA LYS A 594 -2.50 -4.24 -19.47
C LYS A 594 -1.24 -4.47 -18.64
N LEU A 595 -0.14 -4.73 -19.33
CA LEU A 595 1.22 -4.72 -18.81
C LEU A 595 1.89 -3.40 -19.22
N TRP A 596 2.39 -2.68 -18.22
CA TRP A 596 3.11 -1.41 -18.37
C TRP A 596 4.56 -1.60 -17.97
N ARG A 597 5.44 -0.79 -18.56
CA ARG A 597 6.89 -0.75 -18.28
C ARG A 597 7.30 0.69 -18.05
N SER A 598 8.15 0.92 -17.06
CA SER A 598 8.86 2.18 -16.83
C SER A 598 10.35 1.92 -17.01
N GLU A 599 11.09 2.91 -17.52
CA GLU A 599 12.56 2.91 -17.58
C GLU A 599 13.19 3.91 -16.59
N ASP A 600 12.37 4.66 -15.86
CA ASP A 600 12.75 5.82 -15.05
C ASP A 600 12.25 5.69 -13.60
N ASN A 601 12.27 4.46 -13.08
CA ASN A 601 11.90 4.13 -11.70
C ASN A 601 10.46 4.55 -11.35
N GLY A 602 9.53 4.34 -12.28
CA GLY A 602 8.10 4.57 -12.11
C GLY A 602 7.66 6.02 -12.32
N THR A 603 8.53 6.90 -12.81
CA THR A 603 8.17 8.29 -13.10
C THR A 603 7.23 8.36 -14.30
N SER A 604 7.51 7.60 -15.36
CA SER A 604 6.66 7.45 -16.54
C SER A 604 6.53 5.98 -16.96
N TYR A 605 5.45 5.65 -17.68
CA TYR A 605 5.16 4.29 -18.12
C TYR A 605 4.72 4.25 -19.58
N GLU A 606 5.23 3.25 -20.30
CA GLU A 606 4.80 2.85 -21.63
C GLU A 606 4.01 1.53 -21.59
N LEU A 607 3.10 1.38 -22.56
CA LEU A 607 2.29 0.17 -22.70
C LEU A 607 3.12 -0.91 -23.40
N VAL A 608 3.37 -2.03 -22.72
CA VAL A 608 4.00 -3.21 -23.33
C VAL A 608 2.95 -4.02 -24.08
N LYS A 609 1.84 -4.34 -23.40
CA LYS A 609 0.80 -5.21 -23.96
C LYS A 609 -0.56 -4.99 -23.32
N GLU A 610 -1.59 -4.95 -24.16
CA GLU A 610 -2.98 -5.13 -23.75
C GLU A 610 -3.45 -6.57 -24.04
N PHE A 611 -3.94 -7.27 -23.01
CA PHE A 611 -4.38 -8.66 -23.09
C PHE A 611 -5.90 -8.77 -23.25
N GLY A 612 -6.36 -8.93 -24.50
CA GLY A 612 -7.79 -8.99 -24.81
C GLY A 612 -8.48 -7.64 -24.67
N THR A 613 -9.82 -7.62 -24.72
CA THR A 613 -10.62 -6.38 -24.77
C THR A 613 -11.42 -6.08 -23.50
N ILE A 614 -11.41 -6.99 -22.52
CA ILE A 614 -12.16 -6.84 -21.27
C ILE A 614 -11.22 -6.24 -20.23
N THR A 615 -11.37 -4.94 -19.97
CA THR A 615 -10.49 -4.18 -19.07
C THR A 615 -10.49 -4.67 -17.63
N THR A 616 -11.57 -5.30 -17.17
CA THR A 616 -11.68 -5.91 -15.83
C THR A 616 -11.11 -7.33 -15.75
N SER A 617 -10.55 -7.85 -16.85
CA SER A 617 -9.74 -9.08 -16.81
C SER A 617 -8.30 -8.72 -16.45
N ASN A 618 -8.07 -8.59 -15.15
CA ASN A 618 -6.87 -7.97 -14.60
C ASN A 618 -5.62 -8.83 -14.82
N VAL A 619 -4.53 -8.20 -15.25
CA VAL A 619 -3.18 -8.75 -15.09
C VAL A 619 -2.89 -8.89 -13.59
N GLN A 620 -2.41 -10.05 -13.17
CA GLN A 620 -2.35 -10.45 -11.77
C GLN A 620 -0.94 -10.82 -11.29
N HIS A 621 -0.17 -11.62 -12.03
CA HIS A 621 1.18 -12.00 -11.60
C HIS A 621 2.13 -11.88 -12.78
N ILE A 622 3.35 -11.42 -12.54
CA ILE A 622 4.39 -11.13 -13.52
C ILE A 622 5.65 -11.83 -13.03
N GLU A 623 6.25 -12.65 -13.88
CA GLU A 623 7.53 -13.30 -13.58
C GLU A 623 8.49 -13.02 -14.74
N ILE A 624 9.65 -12.43 -14.42
CA ILE A 624 10.72 -12.15 -15.38
C ILE A 624 11.88 -13.09 -15.07
N SER A 625 12.36 -13.83 -16.06
CA SER A 625 13.47 -14.76 -15.81
C SER A 625 14.77 -14.03 -15.52
N ALA A 626 15.38 -14.31 -14.37
CA ALA A 626 16.71 -13.81 -14.02
C ALA A 626 17.80 -14.31 -14.97
N SER A 627 17.72 -15.56 -15.43
CA SER A 627 18.68 -16.17 -16.36
C SER A 627 18.45 -15.81 -17.84
N ASN A 628 17.26 -15.36 -18.21
CA ASN A 628 16.99 -14.82 -19.54
C ASN A 628 15.80 -13.83 -19.51
N PRO A 629 16.04 -12.52 -19.30
CA PRO A 629 14.97 -11.52 -19.15
C PRO A 629 14.08 -11.33 -20.38
N GLN A 630 14.46 -11.90 -21.53
CA GLN A 630 13.60 -11.95 -22.71
C GLN A 630 12.38 -12.87 -22.50
N ILE A 631 12.43 -13.77 -21.52
CA ILE A 631 11.36 -14.70 -21.17
C ILE A 631 10.62 -14.16 -19.96
N MET A 632 9.34 -13.83 -20.18
CA MET A 632 8.43 -13.37 -19.13
C MET A 632 7.11 -14.14 -19.17
N TYR A 633 6.51 -14.34 -18.00
CA TYR A 633 5.18 -14.92 -17.83
C TYR A 633 4.25 -13.91 -17.18
N VAL A 634 3.01 -13.87 -17.67
CA VAL A 634 1.97 -12.99 -17.12
C VAL A 634 0.71 -13.80 -16.90
N SER A 635 0.17 -13.80 -15.69
CA SER A 635 -1.16 -14.35 -15.40
C SER A 635 -2.24 -13.27 -15.53
N GLN A 636 -3.39 -13.66 -16.08
CA GLN A 636 -4.57 -12.81 -16.20
C GLN A 636 -5.76 -13.49 -15.53
N ARG A 637 -6.35 -12.79 -14.56
CA ARG A 637 -7.61 -13.15 -13.93
C ARG A 637 -8.78 -12.77 -14.86
N PRO A 638 -9.79 -13.64 -15.05
CA PRO A 638 -10.95 -13.27 -15.84
C PRO A 638 -11.84 -12.29 -15.09
N ALA A 639 -12.54 -11.42 -15.82
CA ALA A 639 -13.55 -10.53 -15.23
C ALA A 639 -14.71 -11.29 -14.55
N SER A 640 -15.02 -12.49 -15.04
CA SER A 640 -16.05 -13.38 -14.47
C SER A 640 -15.75 -14.85 -14.81
N GLY A 641 -16.19 -15.77 -13.96
CA GLY A 641 -15.95 -17.20 -14.12
C GLY A 641 -14.68 -17.69 -13.42
N SER A 642 -14.32 -18.96 -13.66
CA SER A 642 -13.28 -19.69 -12.92
C SER A 642 -11.99 -19.96 -13.70
N THR A 643 -11.86 -19.47 -14.93
CA THR A 643 -10.72 -19.80 -15.81
C THR A 643 -9.83 -18.59 -16.09
N GLY A 644 -8.63 -18.57 -15.51
CA GLY A 644 -7.57 -17.61 -15.84
C GLY A 644 -6.76 -18.00 -17.06
N LYS A 645 -5.81 -17.14 -17.42
CA LYS A 645 -4.87 -17.35 -18.52
C LYS A 645 -3.45 -17.08 -18.06
N ILE A 646 -2.50 -17.75 -18.71
CA ILE A 646 -1.08 -17.41 -18.61
C ILE A 646 -0.58 -17.10 -20.02
N TYR A 647 0.14 -16.00 -20.15
CA TYR A 647 0.82 -15.56 -21.36
C TYR A 647 2.32 -15.70 -21.15
N ARG A 648 3.06 -16.06 -22.21
CA ARG A 648 4.51 -16.13 -22.22
C ARG A 648 5.08 -15.36 -23.40
N THR A 649 6.11 -14.58 -23.17
CA THR A 649 6.98 -14.02 -24.23
C THR A 649 8.34 -14.69 -24.17
N THR A 650 9.07 -14.67 -25.28
CA THR A 650 10.48 -15.10 -25.36
C THR A 650 11.36 -14.06 -26.06
N ASN A 651 10.84 -12.84 -26.23
CA ASN A 651 11.49 -11.72 -26.90
C ASN A 651 11.13 -10.39 -26.21
N GLY A 652 11.20 -10.35 -24.88
CA GLY A 652 11.14 -9.10 -24.13
C GLY A 652 9.77 -8.40 -24.18
N GLY A 653 8.71 -9.12 -24.53
CA GLY A 653 7.35 -8.59 -24.56
C GLY A 653 6.86 -8.12 -25.93
N GLU A 654 7.67 -8.24 -26.99
CA GLU A 654 7.24 -7.93 -28.36
C GLU A 654 6.13 -8.87 -28.84
N THR A 655 6.28 -10.18 -28.60
CA THR A 655 5.29 -11.20 -28.96
C THR A 655 4.93 -12.10 -27.79
N TRP A 656 3.67 -12.55 -27.74
CA TRP A 656 3.13 -13.32 -26.62
C TRP A 656 2.36 -14.55 -27.11
N ALA A 657 2.63 -15.70 -26.50
CA ALA A 657 1.87 -16.94 -26.64
C ALA A 657 0.94 -17.14 -25.44
N THR A 658 -0.31 -17.53 -25.67
CA THR A 658 -1.20 -17.98 -24.59
C THR A 658 -0.94 -19.46 -24.30
N LEU A 659 -0.72 -19.81 -23.04
CA LEU A 659 -0.44 -21.18 -22.61
C LEU A 659 -1.74 -21.96 -22.37
N THR A 660 -1.71 -23.26 -22.66
CA THR A 660 -2.76 -24.19 -22.22
C THR A 660 -2.46 -24.63 -20.79
N ILE A 661 -3.29 -24.21 -19.83
CA ILE A 661 -3.09 -24.50 -18.41
C ILE A 661 -3.97 -25.66 -17.93
N PRO A 662 -3.61 -26.35 -16.83
CA PRO A 662 -4.42 -27.40 -16.23
C PRO A 662 -5.84 -26.94 -15.88
N SER A 663 -6.84 -27.82 -16.03
CA SER A 663 -8.22 -27.53 -15.64
C SER A 663 -8.36 -27.38 -14.13
N GLY A 664 -9.28 -26.51 -13.69
CA GLY A 664 -9.58 -26.24 -12.29
C GLY A 664 -10.06 -24.80 -12.11
N ASN A 665 -10.30 -24.38 -10.87
CA ASN A 665 -10.58 -22.97 -10.58
C ASN A 665 -9.28 -22.16 -10.62
N SER A 666 -8.86 -21.81 -11.83
CA SER A 666 -7.67 -21.02 -12.15
C SER A 666 -7.96 -19.53 -12.27
N SER A 667 -9.09 -19.04 -11.75
CA SER A 667 -9.44 -17.61 -11.77
C SER A 667 -8.37 -16.74 -11.10
N ARG A 668 -7.70 -17.30 -10.09
CA ARG A 668 -6.50 -16.73 -9.46
C ARG A 668 -5.35 -17.70 -9.70
N ILE A 669 -4.21 -17.19 -10.15
CA ILE A 669 -3.02 -17.99 -10.43
C ILE A 669 -1.82 -17.32 -9.77
N ILE A 670 -1.24 -18.01 -8.79
CA ILE A 670 0.07 -17.65 -8.21
C ILE A 670 1.13 -18.34 -9.04
N MET A 671 2.20 -17.62 -9.38
CA MET A 671 3.33 -18.16 -10.13
C MET A 671 4.61 -18.10 -9.28
N SER A 672 5.59 -18.92 -9.63
CA SER A 672 6.97 -18.76 -9.16
C SER A 672 7.89 -19.35 -10.23
N LEU A 673 8.77 -18.53 -10.78
CA LEU A 673 9.69 -18.90 -11.86
C LEU A 673 11.05 -19.30 -11.30
N SER A 674 11.67 -20.34 -11.86
CA SER A 674 13.03 -20.73 -11.49
C SER A 674 14.04 -19.64 -11.86
N PRO A 675 14.90 -19.18 -10.94
CA PRO A 675 15.96 -18.22 -11.27
C PRO A 675 16.96 -18.77 -12.30
N VAL A 676 17.19 -20.09 -12.30
CA VAL A 676 18.23 -20.75 -13.11
C VAL A 676 17.69 -21.45 -14.37
N ASP A 677 16.37 -21.54 -14.53
CA ASP A 677 15.75 -22.14 -15.72
C ASP A 677 14.52 -21.32 -16.18
N PRO A 678 14.60 -20.57 -17.29
CA PRO A 678 13.51 -19.71 -17.76
C PRO A 678 12.25 -20.47 -18.20
N TYR A 679 12.31 -21.79 -18.34
CA TYR A 679 11.19 -22.62 -18.76
C TYR A 679 10.57 -23.42 -17.61
N LYS A 680 11.16 -23.37 -16.41
CA LYS A 680 10.62 -24.05 -15.24
C LYS A 680 9.76 -23.12 -14.39
N LEU A 681 8.46 -23.37 -14.40
CA LEU A 681 7.46 -22.53 -13.75
C LEU A 681 6.52 -23.38 -12.89
N TRP A 682 6.30 -22.96 -11.65
CA TRP A 682 5.24 -23.50 -10.80
C TRP A 682 4.03 -22.60 -10.85
N ILE A 683 2.84 -23.21 -10.80
CA ILE A 683 1.58 -22.49 -10.63
C ILE A 683 0.76 -23.11 -9.50
N ALA A 684 0.04 -22.25 -8.78
CA ALA A 684 -0.93 -22.68 -7.79
C ALA A 684 -2.28 -22.00 -8.01
N TYR A 685 -3.35 -22.76 -7.76
CA TYR A 685 -4.74 -22.29 -7.76
C TYR A 685 -5.20 -22.10 -6.31
N PRO A 686 -5.32 -20.86 -5.80
CA PRO A 686 -5.78 -20.58 -4.44
C PRO A 686 -7.09 -21.29 -4.07
N SER A 687 -8.03 -21.33 -5.03
CA SER A 687 -9.33 -22.01 -4.92
C SER A 687 -9.37 -23.38 -5.59
N GLY A 688 -8.21 -24.00 -5.85
CA GLY A 688 -8.14 -25.34 -6.42
C GLY A 688 -8.81 -26.38 -5.52
N SER A 689 -9.50 -27.35 -6.13
CA SER A 689 -10.12 -28.45 -5.38
C SER A 689 -9.07 -29.39 -4.80
N ASN A 690 -9.44 -30.21 -3.81
CA ASN A 690 -8.56 -31.24 -3.26
C ASN A 690 -7.99 -32.12 -4.40
N GLY A 691 -6.70 -32.43 -4.32
CA GLY A 691 -5.94 -33.12 -5.37
C GLY A 691 -5.61 -32.29 -6.63
N ASN A 692 -6.08 -31.04 -6.77
CA ASN A 692 -5.89 -30.19 -7.96
C ASN A 692 -5.58 -28.73 -7.58
N LYS A 693 -4.39 -28.49 -7.01
CA LYS A 693 -3.99 -27.17 -6.49
C LYS A 693 -2.68 -26.65 -7.07
N VAL A 694 -1.68 -27.50 -7.28
CA VAL A 694 -0.30 -27.10 -7.59
C VAL A 694 0.23 -27.91 -8.77
N TYR A 695 0.81 -27.21 -9.74
CA TYR A 695 1.33 -27.78 -10.97
C TYR A 695 2.70 -27.19 -11.30
N VAL A 696 3.53 -27.96 -12.01
CA VAL A 696 4.84 -27.51 -12.51
C VAL A 696 4.95 -27.81 -14.00
N THR A 697 5.64 -26.94 -14.71
CA THR A 697 6.09 -27.18 -16.10
C THR A 697 7.60 -27.10 -16.16
N GLU A 698 8.21 -27.94 -17.00
CA GLU A 698 9.66 -27.98 -17.27
C GLU A 698 10.00 -27.45 -18.68
N ASN A 699 8.99 -26.97 -19.42
CA ASN A 699 9.13 -26.58 -20.83
C ASN A 699 8.31 -25.32 -21.17
N GLY A 700 8.17 -24.44 -20.19
CA GLY A 700 7.54 -23.13 -20.31
C GLY A 700 6.03 -23.20 -20.58
N GLY A 701 5.36 -24.23 -20.08
CA GLY A 701 3.92 -24.42 -20.18
C GLY A 701 3.46 -25.23 -21.38
N GLY A 702 4.36 -25.96 -22.06
CA GLY A 702 3.99 -26.94 -23.07
C GLY A 702 3.28 -28.15 -22.45
N THR A 703 3.78 -28.64 -21.31
CA THR A 703 3.17 -29.70 -20.50
C THR A 703 3.22 -29.37 -19.03
N TRP A 704 2.22 -29.81 -18.28
CA TRP A 704 2.09 -29.57 -16.84
C TRP A 704 1.96 -30.88 -16.07
N THR A 705 2.66 -30.96 -14.94
CA THR A 705 2.60 -32.07 -13.98
C THR A 705 1.89 -31.60 -12.72
N ASN A 706 0.84 -32.31 -12.30
CA ASN A 706 0.19 -32.06 -11.01
C ASN A 706 1.05 -32.64 -9.88
N ILE A 707 1.47 -31.80 -8.95
CA ILE A 707 2.27 -32.19 -7.77
C ILE A 707 1.48 -32.05 -6.47
N THR A 708 0.16 -31.90 -6.55
CA THR A 708 -0.72 -31.86 -5.39
C THR A 708 -0.82 -33.24 -4.73
N THR A 709 -0.71 -33.28 -3.40
CA THR A 709 -1.00 -34.47 -2.60
C THR A 709 -2.12 -34.16 -1.60
N SER A 710 -2.64 -35.19 -0.92
CA SER A 710 -3.64 -35.01 0.16
C SER A 710 -3.13 -34.17 1.33
N MET A 711 -1.81 -33.93 1.41
CA MET A 711 -1.23 -33.03 2.40
C MET A 711 -1.79 -31.60 2.28
N LEU A 712 -2.16 -31.19 1.06
CA LEU A 712 -2.73 -29.87 0.76
C LEU A 712 -4.26 -29.84 0.82
N ASP A 713 -4.93 -30.93 1.21
CA ASP A 713 -6.40 -30.96 1.27
C ASP A 713 -6.93 -29.97 2.32
N GLY A 714 -7.94 -29.17 1.93
CA GLY A 714 -8.50 -28.13 2.79
C GLY A 714 -7.65 -26.86 2.94
N GLU A 715 -6.47 -26.80 2.31
CA GLU A 715 -5.63 -25.59 2.31
C GLU A 715 -6.03 -24.62 1.19
N GLU A 716 -6.12 -23.33 1.50
CA GLU A 716 -6.18 -22.24 0.51
C GLU A 716 -4.76 -21.70 0.30
N ILE A 717 -4.19 -21.86 -0.90
CA ILE A 717 -2.83 -21.39 -1.21
C ILE A 717 -2.84 -19.87 -1.43
N ARG A 718 -1.85 -19.17 -0.87
CA ARG A 718 -1.80 -17.70 -0.82
C ARG A 718 -0.52 -17.08 -1.34
N ALA A 719 0.61 -17.77 -1.19
CA ALA A 719 1.87 -17.41 -1.81
C ALA A 719 2.69 -18.66 -2.13
N MET A 720 3.66 -18.52 -3.03
CA MET A 720 4.55 -19.58 -3.46
C MET A 720 5.93 -19.00 -3.76
N VAL A 721 6.99 -19.65 -3.29
CA VAL A 721 8.38 -19.18 -3.46
C VAL A 721 9.28 -20.36 -3.77
N CYS A 722 9.98 -20.33 -4.90
CA CYS A 722 11.05 -21.29 -5.19
C CYS A 722 12.39 -20.82 -4.61
N ILE A 723 13.22 -21.77 -4.21
CA ILE A 723 14.59 -21.50 -3.76
C ILE A 723 15.55 -22.10 -4.80
N PRO A 724 16.41 -21.30 -5.45
CA PRO A 724 17.32 -21.82 -6.47
C PRO A 724 18.32 -22.81 -5.88
N ASN A 725 18.80 -23.75 -6.71
CA ASN A 725 19.84 -24.71 -6.34
C ASN A 725 19.53 -25.58 -5.09
N THR A 726 18.25 -25.86 -4.83
CA THR A 726 17.77 -26.72 -3.71
C THR A 726 17.01 -27.96 -4.18
N ASN A 727 17.39 -28.55 -5.32
CA ASN A 727 16.66 -29.68 -5.93
C ASN A 727 15.18 -29.37 -6.17
N ASN A 728 14.91 -28.21 -6.78
CA ASN A 728 13.55 -27.73 -7.06
C ASN A 728 12.71 -27.49 -5.80
N GLY A 729 13.37 -27.01 -4.73
CA GLY A 729 12.74 -26.64 -3.47
C GLY A 729 11.73 -25.52 -3.66
N ILE A 730 10.52 -25.75 -3.17
CA ILE A 730 9.38 -24.83 -3.27
C ILE A 730 8.67 -24.73 -1.92
N TYR A 731 8.42 -23.50 -1.48
CA TYR A 731 7.58 -23.18 -0.33
C TYR A 731 6.17 -22.80 -0.81
N LEU A 732 5.16 -23.31 -0.09
CA LEU A 732 3.77 -22.89 -0.23
C LEU A 732 3.29 -22.32 1.09
N PHE A 733 2.63 -21.17 1.00
CA PHE A 733 2.03 -20.50 2.14
C PHE A 733 0.53 -20.55 1.97
N SER A 734 -0.18 -21.05 2.98
CA SER A 734 -1.63 -21.18 2.96
C SER A 734 -2.29 -20.27 4.01
N TYR A 735 -3.62 -20.38 4.11
CA TYR A 735 -4.37 -19.77 5.20
C TYR A 735 -4.01 -20.34 6.59
N TYR A 736 -3.70 -21.64 6.69
CA TYR A 736 -3.44 -22.28 7.98
C TYR A 736 -1.97 -22.63 8.22
N ASN A 737 -1.21 -22.96 7.18
CA ASN A 737 0.11 -23.57 7.30
C ASN A 737 1.10 -23.06 6.25
N VAL A 738 2.36 -23.39 6.45
CA VAL A 738 3.42 -23.30 5.44
C VAL A 738 3.88 -24.72 5.12
N PHE A 739 4.20 -24.99 3.86
CA PHE A 739 4.68 -26.29 3.39
C PHE A 739 5.96 -26.12 2.58
N TYR A 740 6.83 -27.11 2.65
CA TYR A 740 8.01 -27.24 1.80
C TYR A 740 7.95 -28.54 1.02
N ARG A 741 8.49 -28.53 -0.21
CA ARG A 741 8.71 -29.73 -1.02
C ARG A 741 9.98 -29.54 -1.84
N ASP A 742 10.73 -30.62 -2.03
CA ASP A 742 11.77 -30.74 -3.06
C ASP A 742 11.60 -32.04 -3.87
N ASP A 743 12.45 -32.23 -4.87
CA ASP A 743 12.43 -33.44 -5.70
C ASP A 743 13.19 -34.63 -5.08
N LEU A 744 13.97 -34.42 -4.03
CA LEU A 744 14.63 -35.52 -3.30
C LEU A 744 13.60 -36.35 -2.52
N THR A 745 12.71 -35.66 -1.81
CA THR A 745 11.64 -36.28 -1.01
C THR A 745 10.39 -36.53 -1.86
N GLY A 746 10.09 -35.64 -2.81
CA GLY A 746 8.90 -35.67 -3.64
C GLY A 746 7.59 -35.37 -2.89
N ASN A 747 7.65 -35.12 -1.58
CA ASN A 747 6.48 -34.98 -0.70
C ASN A 747 6.38 -33.57 -0.13
N TRP A 748 5.16 -33.14 0.15
CA TRP A 748 4.91 -31.92 0.91
C TRP A 748 5.09 -32.18 2.40
N GLU A 749 5.87 -31.34 3.06
CA GLU A 749 6.10 -31.36 4.50
C GLU A 749 5.64 -30.05 5.12
N VAL A 750 5.01 -30.11 6.31
CA VAL A 750 4.61 -28.91 7.03
C VAL A 750 5.86 -28.20 7.57
N ASP A 751 5.92 -26.88 7.39
CA ASP A 751 6.98 -26.01 7.88
C ASP A 751 6.45 -24.78 8.61
N ALA A 752 5.57 -25.03 9.59
CA ALA A 752 4.86 -24.00 10.33
C ALA A 752 5.29 -23.89 11.80
N ASP A 753 6.45 -24.44 12.18
CA ASP A 753 6.89 -24.39 13.58
C ASP A 753 7.14 -22.94 14.06
N GLY A 754 6.80 -22.61 15.30
CA GLY A 754 6.79 -21.23 15.81
C GLY A 754 5.63 -20.33 15.33
N LEU A 755 4.95 -20.65 14.22
CA LEU A 755 3.78 -19.88 13.76
C LEU A 755 2.55 -20.09 14.66
N PRO A 756 1.57 -19.18 14.65
CA PRO A 756 0.27 -19.38 15.29
C PRO A 756 -0.53 -20.50 14.61
N ASP A 757 -1.51 -21.08 15.32
CA ASP A 757 -2.40 -22.14 14.77
C ASP A 757 -3.17 -21.71 13.50
N VAL A 758 -3.32 -20.40 13.28
CA VAL A 758 -3.89 -19.81 12.07
C VAL A 758 -2.98 -18.66 11.61
N VAL A 759 -2.24 -18.89 10.52
CA VAL A 759 -1.25 -17.94 9.98
C VAL A 759 -1.92 -16.80 9.21
N ASN A 760 -2.90 -17.14 8.36
CA ASN A 760 -3.60 -16.22 7.47
C ASN A 760 -2.62 -15.37 6.63
N THR A 761 -1.78 -16.05 5.83
CA THR A 761 -0.73 -15.40 5.03
C THR A 761 -1.29 -14.31 4.10
N CYS A 762 -0.56 -13.19 4.00
CA CYS A 762 -0.79 -12.13 3.03
C CYS A 762 0.14 -12.32 1.81
N ILE A 763 1.43 -12.02 1.97
CA ILE A 763 2.49 -12.20 0.96
C ILE A 763 3.71 -12.77 1.66
N ALA A 764 4.46 -13.62 0.97
CA ALA A 764 5.73 -14.16 1.45
C ALA A 764 6.81 -14.01 0.40
N LYS A 765 8.04 -13.73 0.83
CA LYS A 765 9.21 -13.49 -0.03
C LYS A 765 10.47 -14.08 0.63
N PRO A 766 11.42 -14.60 -0.15
CA PRO A 766 12.74 -14.96 0.36
C PRO A 766 13.59 -13.69 0.56
N PHE A 767 14.48 -13.72 1.54
CA PHE A 767 15.48 -12.67 1.78
C PHE A 767 16.87 -13.31 1.77
N TYR A 768 17.43 -13.45 0.57
CA TYR A 768 18.65 -14.22 0.33
C TYR A 768 19.87 -13.66 1.05
N ARG A 769 19.95 -12.33 1.17
CA ARG A 769 21.00 -11.61 1.90
C ARG A 769 21.35 -12.25 3.23
N ASP A 770 20.33 -12.64 3.99
CA ASP A 770 20.49 -13.22 5.33
C ASP A 770 20.09 -14.70 5.38
N SER A 771 19.86 -15.35 4.24
CA SER A 771 19.30 -16.72 4.15
C SER A 771 17.96 -16.93 4.84
N LYS A 772 17.06 -15.93 4.76
CA LYS A 772 15.77 -15.96 5.45
C LYS A 772 14.58 -16.12 4.51
N LEU A 773 13.45 -16.49 5.10
CA LEU A 773 12.14 -16.48 4.49
C LEU A 773 11.23 -15.59 5.34
N ARG A 774 10.46 -14.70 4.70
CA ARG A 774 9.54 -13.78 5.37
C ARG A 774 8.12 -13.95 4.88
N LEU A 775 7.18 -13.81 5.80
CA LEU A 775 5.76 -13.72 5.46
C LEU A 775 5.10 -12.61 6.28
N ALA A 776 4.34 -11.76 5.61
CA ALA A 776 3.39 -10.86 6.23
C ALA A 776 2.04 -11.58 6.36
N THR A 777 1.28 -11.23 7.39
CA THR A 777 -0.01 -11.86 7.69
C THR A 777 -1.15 -10.84 7.69
N TYR A 778 -2.36 -11.34 7.43
CA TYR A 778 -3.57 -10.59 7.72
C TYR A 778 -3.86 -10.61 9.23
N GLY A 779 -3.05 -9.89 10.00
CA GLY A 779 -3.38 -9.48 11.38
C GLY A 779 -2.48 -10.03 12.48
N LYS A 780 -1.29 -10.54 12.15
CA LYS A 780 -0.33 -11.10 13.11
C LYS A 780 1.10 -10.62 12.81
N GLY A 781 1.23 -9.48 12.12
CA GLY A 781 2.50 -8.88 11.78
C GLY A 781 3.29 -9.65 10.73
N ILE A 782 4.60 -9.44 10.72
CA ILE A 782 5.58 -10.10 9.86
C ILE A 782 6.33 -11.15 10.66
N TRP A 783 6.55 -12.30 10.03
CA TRP A 783 7.29 -13.43 10.57
C TRP A 783 8.47 -13.77 9.68
N GLU A 784 9.54 -14.25 10.28
CA GLU A 784 10.70 -14.74 9.56
C GLU A 784 11.24 -16.05 10.13
N LYS A 785 11.99 -16.76 9.29
CA LYS A 785 12.83 -17.89 9.69
C LYS A 785 14.04 -18.02 8.78
N GLU A 786 15.02 -18.77 9.23
CA GLU A 786 16.11 -19.27 8.38
C GLU A 786 15.58 -20.27 7.34
N LEU A 787 16.16 -20.28 6.14
CA LEU A 787 15.85 -21.26 5.10
C LEU A 787 16.22 -22.68 5.56
N ASN A 788 15.30 -23.65 5.43
CA ASN A 788 15.55 -25.04 5.85
C ASN A 788 16.66 -25.73 5.05
N VAL A 789 16.79 -25.36 3.78
CA VAL A 789 17.76 -25.92 2.85
C VAL A 789 18.48 -24.76 2.22
N SER A 790 19.75 -24.60 2.57
CA SER A 790 20.62 -23.63 1.92
C SER A 790 20.82 -24.02 0.45
N PRO A 791 20.83 -23.05 -0.49
CA PRO A 791 21.25 -23.29 -1.86
C PRO A 791 22.62 -23.99 -1.91
N ALA A 792 22.77 -24.99 -2.80
CA ALA A 792 24.04 -25.73 -2.93
C ALA A 792 25.18 -24.89 -3.55
N GLN A 793 24.83 -23.78 -4.17
CA GLN A 793 25.72 -22.75 -4.71
C GLN A 793 24.91 -21.46 -4.93
N PRO A 794 25.55 -20.28 -4.95
CA PRO A 794 24.87 -19.01 -5.26
C PRO A 794 24.37 -18.98 -6.71
N VAL A 795 23.53 -17.99 -7.03
CA VAL A 795 23.20 -17.61 -8.41
C VAL A 795 23.60 -16.15 -8.62
N ALA A 796 24.59 -15.91 -9.48
CA ALA A 796 25.08 -14.57 -9.79
C ALA A 796 24.07 -13.83 -10.68
N VAL A 797 23.76 -12.57 -10.35
CA VAL A 797 22.95 -11.69 -11.21
C VAL A 797 23.48 -10.27 -11.13
N ILE A 798 23.87 -9.72 -12.28
CA ILE A 798 24.34 -8.34 -12.40
C ILE A 798 23.15 -7.40 -12.55
N MET A 799 23.13 -6.31 -11.78
CA MET A 799 22.15 -5.23 -11.92
C MET A 799 22.83 -3.86 -12.08
N LEU A 800 22.21 -2.96 -12.84
CA LEU A 800 22.67 -1.58 -13.05
C LEU A 800 21.50 -0.57 -13.02
N ASP A 801 21.81 0.73 -13.00
CA ASP A 801 20.81 1.79 -13.02
C ASP A 801 20.08 1.94 -14.35
N LYS A 802 20.71 1.66 -15.49
CA LYS A 802 20.19 2.05 -16.81
C LYS A 802 20.55 1.06 -17.90
N ASP A 803 19.60 0.79 -18.80
CA ASP A 803 19.83 0.01 -20.01
C ASP A 803 20.45 0.92 -21.10
N ASN A 804 21.50 0.44 -21.76
CA ASN A 804 22.28 1.18 -22.78
C ASN A 804 22.66 2.62 -22.36
N PRO A 805 23.53 2.78 -21.35
CA PRO A 805 23.91 4.10 -20.83
C PRO A 805 24.52 5.00 -21.91
N PHE A 806 23.92 6.17 -22.11
CA PHE A 806 24.58 7.27 -22.80
C PHE A 806 25.69 7.81 -21.90
N VAL A 807 26.89 7.92 -22.46
CA VAL A 807 28.01 8.60 -21.83
C VAL A 807 28.07 10.00 -22.46
N TYR A 808 27.53 10.96 -21.72
CA TYR A 808 27.63 12.39 -21.99
C TYR A 808 29.08 12.82 -21.95
N CYS A 809 29.81 12.25 -21.01
CA CYS A 809 31.17 12.64 -20.68
C CYS A 809 32.01 11.44 -20.30
N ALA A 810 33.30 11.43 -20.64
CA ALA A 810 34.22 10.32 -20.35
C ALA A 810 34.37 9.96 -18.85
N SER A 811 33.68 10.67 -17.95
CA SER A 811 33.61 10.48 -16.50
C SER A 811 32.28 10.00 -15.97
N ASP A 812 31.27 9.83 -16.82
CA ASP A 812 29.96 9.36 -16.39
C ASP A 812 30.09 7.99 -15.77
N THR A 813 29.56 7.86 -14.55
CA THR A 813 29.57 6.60 -13.83
C THR A 813 28.30 5.82 -14.11
N ILE A 814 28.47 4.55 -14.42
CA ILE A 814 27.42 3.54 -14.37
C ILE A 814 27.47 2.91 -12.98
N ARG A 815 26.30 2.74 -12.38
CA ARG A 815 26.20 2.18 -11.03
C ARG A 815 25.77 0.74 -11.09
N TYR A 816 26.69 -0.14 -10.74
CA TYR A 816 26.44 -1.57 -10.62
C TYR A 816 26.00 -1.93 -9.21
N ASP A 817 25.14 -2.93 -9.11
CA ASP A 817 24.68 -3.53 -7.87
C ASP A 817 24.62 -5.06 -8.02
N ASP A 818 24.65 -5.73 -6.88
CA ASP A 818 24.52 -7.19 -6.81
C ASP A 818 23.04 -7.57 -6.67
N HIS A 819 22.48 -8.32 -7.61
CA HIS A 819 21.13 -8.90 -7.47
C HIS A 819 21.22 -10.42 -7.29
N SER A 820 22.36 -10.94 -6.83
CA SER A 820 22.59 -12.37 -6.71
C SER A 820 21.73 -13.00 -5.61
N PHE A 821 21.42 -14.28 -5.80
CA PHE A 821 20.73 -15.12 -4.83
C PHE A 821 21.78 -15.71 -3.89
N ILE A 822 22.27 -14.91 -2.95
CA ILE A 822 23.41 -15.26 -2.07
C ILE A 822 23.22 -14.72 -0.65
N ASN A 823 23.71 -15.48 0.34
CA ASN A 823 23.90 -14.99 1.70
C ASN A 823 25.13 -14.09 1.77
N HIS A 824 24.99 -12.87 2.26
CA HIS A 824 26.10 -11.92 2.35
C HIS A 824 27.09 -12.26 3.46
N ASP A 825 26.68 -13.00 4.48
CA ASP A 825 27.60 -13.41 5.54
C ASP A 825 28.71 -14.32 4.98
N GLY A 826 29.95 -13.84 5.02
CA GLY A 826 31.12 -14.53 4.44
C GLY A 826 31.19 -14.54 2.92
N ALA A 827 30.31 -13.83 2.20
CA ALA A 827 30.38 -13.73 0.75
C ALA A 827 31.45 -12.75 0.25
N SER A 828 31.87 -12.92 -1.01
CA SER A 828 32.78 -12.02 -1.71
C SER A 828 32.39 -11.83 -3.17
N TRP A 829 32.75 -10.67 -3.71
CA TRP A 829 32.45 -10.23 -5.07
C TRP A 829 33.76 -9.99 -5.83
N GLU A 830 33.81 -10.44 -7.08
CA GLU A 830 34.90 -10.20 -8.02
C GLU A 830 34.29 -9.69 -9.34
N TRP A 831 34.53 -8.42 -9.64
CA TRP A 831 34.07 -7.79 -10.87
C TRP A 831 35.20 -7.61 -11.87
N THR A 832 34.89 -7.79 -13.17
CA THR A 832 35.75 -7.35 -14.27
C THR A 832 34.95 -6.49 -15.26
N PHE A 833 35.50 -5.33 -15.61
CA PHE A 833 34.88 -4.35 -16.51
C PHE A 833 35.80 -4.15 -17.73
N GLU A 834 35.46 -4.76 -18.86
CA GLU A 834 36.23 -4.60 -20.09
C GLU A 834 36.22 -3.14 -20.53
N GLY A 835 37.36 -2.46 -20.57
CA GLY A 835 37.42 -1.04 -21.01
C GLY A 835 36.83 -0.03 -20.02
N GLY A 836 36.39 -0.47 -18.84
CA GLY A 836 35.91 0.40 -17.75
C GLY A 836 37.02 0.71 -16.74
N GLU A 837 36.86 1.81 -16.00
CA GLU A 837 37.71 2.20 -14.87
C GLU A 837 36.87 2.31 -13.58
N PRO A 838 37.23 1.58 -12.51
CA PRO A 838 38.33 0.61 -12.44
C PRO A 838 38.05 -0.64 -13.30
N THR A 839 39.10 -1.28 -13.82
CA THR A 839 38.98 -2.52 -14.63
C THR A 839 38.56 -3.75 -13.82
N ILE A 840 38.81 -3.73 -12.50
CA ILE A 840 38.39 -4.76 -11.54
C ILE A 840 37.87 -4.10 -10.26
N SER A 841 36.96 -4.77 -9.57
CA SER A 841 36.50 -4.34 -8.24
C SER A 841 36.16 -5.54 -7.35
N THR A 842 36.33 -5.37 -6.04
CA THR A 842 35.83 -6.29 -5.02
C THR A 842 34.70 -5.69 -4.18
N GLN A 843 34.23 -4.50 -4.53
CA GLN A 843 33.06 -3.88 -3.90
C GLN A 843 31.80 -4.60 -4.35
N ARG A 844 30.79 -4.70 -3.48
CA ARG A 844 29.46 -5.20 -3.86
C ARG A 844 28.82 -4.30 -4.93
N ASN A 845 28.90 -2.98 -4.73
CA ASN A 845 28.22 -1.98 -5.56
C ASN A 845 29.23 -0.99 -6.18
N PRO A 846 29.99 -1.38 -7.22
CA PRO A 846 31.00 -0.52 -7.81
C PRO A 846 30.40 0.58 -8.70
N LEU A 847 31.13 1.70 -8.78
CA LEU A 847 30.92 2.75 -9.78
C LEU A 847 31.98 2.61 -10.85
N VAL A 848 31.59 2.61 -12.12
CA VAL A 848 32.50 2.36 -13.25
C VAL A 848 32.31 3.41 -14.33
N VAL A 849 33.42 3.89 -14.86
CA VAL A 849 33.48 4.87 -15.94
C VAL A 849 33.97 4.20 -17.22
N TYR A 850 33.32 4.45 -18.36
CA TYR A 850 33.81 4.03 -19.67
C TYR A 850 34.22 5.27 -20.46
N ALA A 851 35.53 5.43 -20.66
CA ALA A 851 36.09 6.65 -21.26
C ALA A 851 35.78 6.80 -22.76
N VAL A 852 35.40 5.71 -23.44
CA VAL A 852 35.06 5.71 -24.86
C VAL A 852 33.77 4.94 -25.10
N PRO A 853 32.94 5.36 -26.08
CA PRO A 853 31.79 4.59 -26.51
C PRO A 853 32.19 3.23 -27.08
N GLY A 854 31.32 2.24 -26.87
CA GLY A 854 31.56 0.87 -27.29
C GLY A 854 30.63 -0.09 -26.56
N THR A 855 30.70 -1.37 -26.94
CA THR A 855 30.03 -2.44 -26.20
C THR A 855 31.08 -3.21 -25.42
N PHE A 856 30.88 -3.28 -24.11
CA PHE A 856 31.85 -3.80 -23.15
C PHE A 856 31.26 -4.94 -22.35
N MET A 857 32.02 -6.02 -22.18
CA MET A 857 31.59 -7.11 -21.30
C MET A 857 31.89 -6.76 -19.85
N THR A 858 30.86 -6.86 -19.00
CA THR A 858 31.02 -6.90 -17.54
C THR A 858 30.83 -8.33 -17.06
N THR A 859 31.68 -8.77 -16.13
CA THR A 859 31.52 -10.06 -15.43
C THR A 859 31.45 -9.84 -13.93
N LEU A 860 30.51 -10.50 -13.28
CA LEU A 860 30.43 -10.64 -11.83
C LEU A 860 30.65 -12.10 -11.47
N LYS A 861 31.59 -12.36 -10.57
CA LYS A 861 31.69 -13.63 -9.86
C LYS A 861 31.41 -13.41 -8.39
N VAL A 862 30.47 -14.20 -7.85
CA VAL A 862 30.17 -14.23 -6.42
C VAL A 862 30.66 -15.54 -5.82
N THR A 863 31.17 -15.47 -4.59
CA THR A 863 31.62 -16.64 -3.82
C THR A 863 30.95 -16.61 -2.45
N ASP A 864 30.28 -17.69 -2.07
CA ASP A 864 29.66 -17.81 -0.74
C ASP A 864 30.68 -18.20 0.35
N ALA A 865 30.25 -18.20 1.62
CA ALA A 865 31.10 -18.55 2.76
C ALA A 865 31.68 -19.98 2.72
N SER A 866 31.08 -20.88 1.94
CA SER A 866 31.55 -22.26 1.76
C SER A 866 32.57 -22.42 0.62
N GLY A 867 32.83 -21.33 -0.11
CA GLY A 867 33.73 -21.29 -1.25
C GLY A 867 33.08 -21.71 -2.58
N GLN A 868 31.76 -21.88 -2.62
CA GLN A 868 31.02 -22.17 -3.84
C GLN A 868 30.83 -20.87 -4.64
N THR A 869 30.89 -20.96 -5.96
CA THR A 869 30.92 -19.78 -6.82
C THR A 869 29.92 -19.89 -7.97
N ASP A 870 29.41 -18.74 -8.40
CA ASP A 870 28.70 -18.61 -9.67
C ASP A 870 29.15 -17.32 -10.38
N SER A 871 28.86 -17.19 -11.68
CA SER A 871 29.23 -16.00 -12.44
C SER A 871 28.18 -15.62 -13.48
N ASP A 872 27.98 -14.31 -13.62
CA ASP A 872 27.07 -13.71 -14.59
C ASP A 872 27.84 -12.73 -15.49
N THR A 873 27.35 -12.54 -16.71
CA THR A 873 27.92 -11.61 -17.68
C THR A 873 26.85 -10.79 -18.37
N ILE A 874 27.15 -9.50 -18.59
CA ILE A 874 26.28 -8.60 -19.34
C ILE A 874 27.11 -7.76 -20.31
N MET A 875 26.54 -7.52 -21.50
CA MET A 875 27.11 -6.59 -22.47
C MET A 875 26.53 -5.21 -22.22
N VAL A 876 27.39 -4.26 -21.84
CA VAL A 876 27.01 -2.86 -21.62
C VAL A 876 27.37 -2.08 -22.87
N THR A 877 26.36 -1.61 -23.59
CA THR A 877 26.56 -0.71 -24.73
C THR A 877 26.58 0.73 -24.25
N VAL A 878 27.76 1.31 -24.24
CA VAL A 878 28.01 2.72 -23.97
C VAL A 878 27.92 3.48 -25.29
N THR A 879 26.87 4.27 -25.45
CA THR A 879 26.66 5.07 -26.66
C THR A 879 27.32 6.45 -26.51
N PRO A 880 27.93 7.00 -27.58
CA PRO A 880 28.41 8.37 -27.55
C PRO A 880 27.21 9.29 -27.38
N TYR A 881 27.31 10.21 -26.44
CA TYR A 881 26.50 11.40 -26.53
C TYR A 881 26.96 12.22 -27.74
N VAL A 882 26.04 12.47 -28.66
CA VAL A 882 26.26 13.38 -29.79
C VAL A 882 25.45 14.65 -29.51
N PRO A 883 26.11 15.75 -29.12
CA PRO A 883 25.45 17.05 -28.98
C PRO A 883 24.76 17.42 -30.30
N ALA A 884 23.48 17.82 -30.25
CA ALA A 884 22.75 18.22 -31.45
C ALA A 884 23.34 19.52 -32.05
N VAL A 885 23.36 19.63 -33.39
CA VAL A 885 23.97 20.78 -34.11
C VAL A 885 22.99 21.96 -34.31
N PHE A 886 21.79 21.96 -33.72
CA PHE A 886 20.93 23.15 -33.67
C PHE A 886 19.91 23.09 -32.51
N ILE A 887 19.80 24.19 -31.75
CA ILE A 887 19.21 24.26 -30.41
C ILE A 887 18.21 25.44 -30.37
N GLU A 888 16.97 25.19 -30.78
CA GLU A 888 15.81 26.00 -30.38
C GLU A 888 14.90 25.10 -29.56
N GLU A 889 14.71 25.43 -28.28
CA GLU A 889 13.75 24.76 -27.40
C GLU A 889 12.62 25.72 -27.04
N ASP A 890 11.40 25.39 -27.49
CA ASP A 890 10.17 26.18 -27.33
C ASP A 890 9.14 25.54 -26.37
N PHE A 891 9.46 24.37 -25.80
CA PHE A 891 8.63 23.58 -24.88
C PHE A 891 7.26 23.15 -25.42
N GLU A 892 7.02 23.22 -26.74
CA GLU A 892 5.70 22.91 -27.33
C GLU A 892 5.49 21.42 -27.64
N THR A 893 6.56 20.62 -27.67
CA THR A 893 6.48 19.19 -28.03
C THR A 893 6.57 18.24 -26.83
N GLY A 894 6.86 18.74 -25.63
CA GLY A 894 7.01 17.95 -24.41
C GLY A 894 8.06 18.54 -23.45
N PHE A 895 8.28 17.84 -22.34
CA PHE A 895 9.27 18.18 -21.32
C PHE A 895 9.85 16.87 -20.80
N LEU A 896 11.13 16.57 -20.87
CA LEU A 896 12.31 17.28 -21.36
C LEU A 896 12.59 17.00 -22.84
N PRO A 897 13.23 17.92 -23.58
CA PRO A 897 13.64 17.68 -24.96
C PRO A 897 14.68 16.55 -25.05
N TYR A 898 14.80 15.94 -26.23
CA TYR A 898 15.84 14.94 -26.49
C TYR A 898 17.23 15.53 -26.14
N ASN A 899 18.04 14.79 -25.37
CA ASN A 899 19.37 15.18 -24.86
C ASN A 899 19.40 16.25 -23.74
N TRP A 900 18.26 16.59 -23.13
CA TRP A 900 18.20 17.43 -21.95
C TRP A 900 18.07 16.60 -20.67
N MET A 901 18.67 17.09 -19.60
CA MET A 901 18.63 16.51 -18.27
C MET A 901 17.95 17.47 -17.30
N ASN A 902 17.38 16.90 -16.25
CA ASN A 902 16.81 17.65 -15.14
C ASN A 902 17.31 17.06 -13.82
N GLU A 903 17.96 17.88 -13.02
CA GLU A 903 18.51 17.49 -11.72
C GLU A 903 17.98 18.45 -10.66
N SER A 904 17.67 17.96 -9.47
CA SER A 904 17.24 18.82 -8.37
C SER A 904 17.82 18.34 -7.05
N SER A 905 18.30 19.27 -6.26
CA SER A 905 18.65 19.05 -4.85
C SER A 905 17.46 19.22 -3.90
N VAL A 906 16.31 19.66 -4.43
CA VAL A 906 15.08 19.91 -3.67
C VAL A 906 14.09 18.77 -3.91
N THR A 907 13.67 18.12 -2.83
CA THR A 907 12.67 17.06 -2.87
C THR A 907 11.30 17.64 -3.25
N GLY A 908 10.74 17.23 -4.40
CA GLY A 908 9.41 17.63 -4.86
C GLY A 908 9.34 18.98 -5.62
N GLY A 909 10.42 19.76 -5.64
CA GLY A 909 10.57 20.97 -6.45
C GLY A 909 11.60 20.76 -7.56
N SER A 910 11.16 20.80 -8.82
CA SER A 910 12.01 20.66 -10.01
C SER A 910 11.44 21.53 -11.13
N TRP A 911 12.24 21.82 -12.16
CA TRP A 911 11.69 22.37 -13.39
C TRP A 911 10.61 21.43 -13.94
N THR A 912 9.51 22.01 -14.40
CA THR A 912 8.35 21.27 -14.96
C THR A 912 7.82 21.97 -16.21
N LEU A 913 7.10 21.22 -17.06
CA LEU A 913 6.30 21.83 -18.11
C LEU A 913 5.09 22.54 -17.50
N THR A 914 4.79 23.74 -17.96
CA THR A 914 3.55 24.41 -17.64
C THR A 914 2.84 24.91 -18.88
N ASN A 915 1.51 24.91 -18.86
CA ASN A 915 0.66 25.57 -19.84
C ASN A 915 0.01 26.85 -19.25
N ARG A 916 0.52 27.34 -18.11
CA ARG A 916 0.01 28.54 -17.45
C ARG A 916 0.29 29.81 -18.28
N ALA A 917 1.43 29.86 -18.95
CA ALA A 917 1.84 30.95 -19.83
C ALA A 917 2.93 30.48 -20.82
N GLY A 918 3.05 31.16 -21.96
CA GLY A 918 4.16 31.06 -22.90
C GLY A 918 4.70 32.45 -23.25
N SER A 919 5.94 32.50 -23.71
CA SER A 919 6.66 33.73 -24.03
C SER A 919 5.94 34.63 -25.01
N PHE A 920 5.80 35.90 -24.61
CA PHE A 920 5.15 36.99 -25.36
C PHE A 920 3.72 36.67 -25.85
N GLY A 921 3.06 35.64 -25.30
CA GLY A 921 1.79 35.11 -25.82
C GLY A 921 1.89 34.46 -27.20
N LEU A 922 3.09 34.09 -27.63
CA LEU A 922 3.37 33.45 -28.93
C LEU A 922 3.51 31.92 -28.83
N SER A 923 3.71 31.41 -27.61
CA SER A 923 3.75 29.99 -27.24
C SER A 923 2.62 29.66 -26.25
N THR A 924 2.31 28.37 -26.11
CA THR A 924 1.29 27.86 -25.19
C THR A 924 1.87 27.15 -23.98
N HIS A 925 3.14 26.74 -24.04
CA HIS A 925 3.86 26.10 -22.95
C HIS A 925 5.15 26.85 -22.61
N SER A 926 5.69 26.58 -21.42
CA SER A 926 7.02 27.03 -20.98
C SER A 926 7.55 26.13 -19.88
N ALA A 927 8.83 26.22 -19.57
CA ALA A 927 9.42 25.61 -18.38
C ALA A 927 9.16 26.49 -17.14
N LEU A 928 8.75 25.89 -16.04
CA LEU A 928 8.47 26.56 -14.77
C LEU A 928 9.22 25.87 -13.64
N PHE A 929 9.96 26.66 -12.86
CA PHE A 929 10.28 26.29 -11.48
C PHE A 929 9.34 27.04 -10.52
N ASP A 930 8.50 26.31 -9.79
CA ASP A 930 7.46 26.87 -8.92
C ASP A 930 7.99 27.14 -7.50
N ASN A 931 8.81 28.18 -7.32
CA ASN A 931 9.34 28.56 -5.98
C ASN A 931 8.25 29.03 -5.00
N PHE A 932 7.01 29.26 -5.48
CA PHE A 932 5.90 29.73 -4.66
C PHE A 932 5.26 28.58 -3.87
N ASN A 933 5.07 27.43 -4.52
CA ASN A 933 4.44 26.27 -3.89
C ASN A 933 5.44 25.31 -3.24
N TYR A 934 6.73 25.38 -3.60
CA TYR A 934 7.78 24.50 -3.08
C TYR A 934 8.82 25.27 -2.26
N ASP A 935 9.13 24.77 -1.05
CA ASP A 935 10.22 25.29 -0.24
C ASP A 935 11.56 24.84 -0.83
N ALA A 936 12.17 25.75 -1.58
CA ALA A 936 13.47 25.57 -2.21
C ALA A 936 14.56 26.41 -1.53
N GLN A 937 14.36 26.86 -0.28
CA GLN A 937 15.30 27.75 0.39
C GLN A 937 16.70 27.13 0.51
N GLY A 938 17.67 27.70 -0.21
CA GLY A 938 19.05 27.22 -0.24
C GLY A 938 19.28 25.97 -1.11
N GLY A 939 18.23 25.48 -1.78
CA GLY A 939 18.31 24.41 -2.76
C GLY A 939 18.32 24.93 -4.19
N TRP A 940 18.74 24.06 -5.11
CA TRP A 940 18.83 24.33 -6.54
C TRP A 940 18.17 23.25 -7.39
N SER A 941 17.74 23.62 -8.60
CA SER A 941 17.31 22.70 -9.65
C SER A 941 17.75 23.17 -11.02
N ASP A 942 18.19 22.21 -11.83
CA ASP A 942 18.87 22.38 -13.09
C ASP A 942 18.06 21.76 -14.21
N ILE A 943 17.92 22.46 -15.33
CA ILE A 943 17.75 21.84 -16.65
C ILE A 943 18.98 22.14 -17.48
N TYR A 944 19.52 21.15 -18.16
CA TYR A 944 20.77 21.32 -18.89
C TYR A 944 20.91 20.38 -20.08
N ALA A 945 21.69 20.81 -21.07
CA ALA A 945 21.99 20.06 -22.28
C ALA A 945 23.43 20.33 -22.75
N GLY A 946 23.99 19.41 -23.54
CA GLY A 946 25.29 19.56 -24.18
C GLY A 946 25.17 20.06 -25.61
N TRP A 947 26.06 20.97 -26.00
CA TRP A 947 26.13 21.70 -27.25
C TRP A 947 27.53 21.59 -27.86
N ASN A 948 27.60 21.56 -29.19
CA ASN A 948 28.85 21.60 -29.94
C ASN A 948 29.14 23.05 -30.39
N LEU A 949 30.22 23.63 -29.88
CA LEU A 949 30.68 24.99 -30.20
C LEU A 949 31.93 25.03 -31.10
N GLU A 950 32.31 23.90 -31.72
CA GLU A 950 33.56 23.75 -32.48
C GLU A 950 33.57 24.59 -33.77
N ALA A 951 32.43 24.70 -34.45
CA ALA A 951 32.31 25.31 -35.78
C ALA A 951 31.14 26.29 -35.92
N CYS A 952 30.81 27.03 -34.85
CA CYS A 952 29.69 27.96 -34.85
C CYS A 952 30.01 29.29 -35.52
N ALA A 953 29.01 29.90 -36.17
CA ALA A 953 29.12 31.24 -36.76
C ALA A 953 28.71 32.37 -35.78
N ASP A 954 27.93 32.03 -34.77
CA ASP A 954 27.48 32.92 -33.69
C ASP A 954 27.48 32.10 -32.38
N TYR A 955 27.82 32.76 -31.27
CA TYR A 955 27.99 32.17 -29.94
C TYR A 955 26.97 32.72 -28.94
N ASN A 956 25.96 33.43 -29.41
CA ASN A 956 24.91 33.98 -28.55
C ASN A 956 23.87 32.91 -28.19
N LEU A 957 23.75 32.66 -26.89
CA LEU A 957 22.61 31.99 -26.29
C LEU A 957 21.56 33.03 -25.92
N THR A 958 20.34 32.86 -26.42
CA THR A 958 19.17 33.66 -26.05
C THR A 958 18.12 32.80 -25.37
N PHE A 959 17.39 33.36 -24.42
CA PHE A 959 16.23 32.71 -23.80
C PHE A 959 15.26 33.77 -23.30
N ASP A 960 13.97 33.44 -23.30
CA ASP A 960 12.94 34.27 -22.73
C ASP A 960 12.70 33.89 -21.27
N VAL A 961 12.62 34.90 -20.40
CA VAL A 961 12.39 34.74 -18.97
C VAL A 961 11.25 35.64 -18.50
N ALA A 962 10.48 35.17 -17.52
CA ALA A 962 9.54 36.00 -16.77
C ALA A 962 9.58 35.67 -15.27
N TYR A 963 9.59 36.73 -14.45
CA TYR A 963 9.67 36.61 -12.99
C TYR A 963 9.10 37.87 -12.31
N SER A 964 8.42 37.68 -11.18
CA SER A 964 7.97 38.74 -10.26
C SER A 964 8.49 38.45 -8.86
N ARG A 965 8.50 39.42 -7.95
CA ARG A 965 8.93 39.19 -6.56
C ARG A 965 7.74 38.84 -5.67
N TYR A 966 7.93 37.93 -4.71
CA TYR A 966 6.96 37.68 -3.62
C TYR A 966 7.07 38.72 -2.49
N GLY A 967 8.28 39.22 -2.20
CA GLY A 967 8.56 40.20 -1.16
C GLY A 967 10.01 40.71 -1.17
N GLY A 968 10.31 41.72 -0.33
CA GLY A 968 11.62 42.39 -0.31
C GLY A 968 12.79 41.56 0.22
N ILE A 969 12.52 40.51 1.00
CA ILE A 969 13.52 39.63 1.62
C ILE A 969 13.74 38.32 0.86
N TYR A 970 12.84 37.98 -0.07
CA TYR A 970 12.91 36.78 -0.88
C TYR A 970 13.51 37.14 -2.24
N SER A 971 14.52 36.38 -2.65
CA SER A 971 15.28 36.61 -3.88
C SER A 971 15.59 35.28 -4.54
N ASP A 972 14.59 34.70 -5.20
CA ASP A 972 14.86 33.59 -6.12
C ASP A 972 15.76 34.11 -7.24
N SER A 973 16.58 33.21 -7.77
CA SER A 973 17.55 33.59 -8.79
C SER A 973 17.66 32.53 -9.87
N LEU A 974 17.96 33.01 -11.06
CA LEU A 974 18.26 32.19 -12.21
C LEU A 974 19.75 32.36 -12.51
N GLU A 975 20.44 31.23 -12.55
CA GLU A 975 21.83 31.13 -12.92
C GLU A 975 21.94 30.33 -14.22
N VAL A 976 22.74 30.81 -15.19
CA VAL A 976 23.17 29.99 -16.33
C VAL A 976 24.62 29.65 -16.12
N LEU A 977 24.91 28.35 -16.06
CA LEU A 977 26.26 27.83 -15.93
C LEU A 977 26.69 27.14 -17.22
N VAL A 978 27.98 27.23 -17.52
CA VAL A 978 28.59 26.57 -18.67
C VAL A 978 29.73 25.68 -18.18
N SER A 979 29.82 24.49 -18.74
CA SER A 979 30.95 23.60 -18.53
C SER A 979 31.64 23.31 -19.86
N ALA A 980 32.96 23.48 -19.88
CA ALA A 980 33.82 23.11 -21.01
C ALA A 980 34.47 21.72 -20.83
N ASP A 981 34.28 21.14 -19.65
CA ASP A 981 34.88 19.89 -19.21
C ASP A 981 33.79 18.93 -18.76
N CYS A 982 32.66 18.94 -19.48
CA CYS A 982 31.74 17.82 -19.40
C CYS A 982 31.06 17.69 -18.01
N GLY A 983 30.79 18.83 -17.38
CA GLY A 983 30.10 18.95 -16.10
C GLY A 983 30.98 18.80 -14.86
N PHE A 984 32.29 18.62 -15.00
CA PHE A 984 33.23 18.55 -13.86
C PHE A 984 33.39 19.90 -13.17
N THR A 985 33.56 20.96 -13.95
CA THR A 985 33.57 22.33 -13.47
C THR A 985 32.51 23.13 -14.19
N TRP A 986 31.86 24.01 -13.44
CA TRP A 986 30.80 24.87 -13.94
C TRP A 986 31.19 26.31 -13.68
N GLU A 987 31.16 27.11 -14.74
CA GLU A 987 31.37 28.55 -14.69
C GLU A 987 30.04 29.26 -14.83
N SER A 988 29.74 30.16 -13.89
CA SER A 988 28.53 30.99 -13.95
C SER A 988 28.74 32.10 -14.98
N VAL A 989 27.95 32.08 -16.06
CA VAL A 989 28.00 33.08 -17.15
C VAL A 989 26.83 34.07 -17.08
N TYR A 990 25.83 33.75 -16.26
CA TYR A 990 24.69 34.61 -15.95
C TYR A 990 24.21 34.27 -14.55
N PHE A 991 23.99 35.27 -13.71
CA PHE A 991 23.32 35.07 -12.43
C PHE A 991 22.56 36.33 -12.05
N LYS A 992 21.22 36.23 -12.04
CA LYS A 992 20.35 37.35 -11.63
C LYS A 992 19.31 36.84 -10.63
N GLY A 993 19.06 37.64 -9.60
CA GLY A 993 18.03 37.38 -8.60
C GLY A 993 17.30 38.65 -8.21
N GLY A 994 16.15 38.50 -7.55
CA GLY A 994 15.40 39.63 -7.01
C GLY A 994 15.08 40.68 -8.08
N ASP A 995 15.43 41.94 -7.83
CA ASP A 995 15.12 43.06 -8.75
C ASP A 995 15.86 42.97 -10.09
N GLU A 996 17.01 42.30 -10.14
CA GLU A 996 17.77 42.12 -11.38
C GLU A 996 17.14 41.08 -12.30
N LEU A 997 16.46 40.08 -11.72
CA LEU A 997 15.73 39.06 -12.49
C LEU A 997 14.30 39.52 -12.81
N ALA A 998 13.67 40.31 -11.96
CA ALA A 998 12.28 40.72 -12.11
C ALA A 998 12.01 41.33 -13.49
N THR A 999 10.97 40.83 -14.17
CA THR A 999 10.48 41.38 -15.44
C THR A 999 9.30 42.34 -15.23
N VAL A 1000 8.76 42.38 -14.02
CA VAL A 1000 7.72 43.30 -13.58
C VAL A 1000 8.13 44.02 -12.31
N SER A 1001 7.72 45.28 -12.16
CA SER A 1001 8.05 46.11 -10.99
C SER A 1001 7.13 45.88 -9.78
N SER A 1002 6.01 45.16 -9.97
CA SER A 1002 5.05 44.84 -8.92
C SER A 1002 5.48 43.60 -8.13
N ILE A 1003 5.37 43.68 -6.80
CA ILE A 1003 5.47 42.55 -5.87
C ILE A 1003 4.06 41.96 -5.67
N THR A 1004 3.92 40.63 -5.64
CA THR A 1004 2.63 39.93 -5.44
C THR A 1004 2.76 38.81 -4.41
N ASP A 1005 1.77 38.71 -3.52
CA ASP A 1005 1.61 37.65 -2.50
C ASP A 1005 0.79 36.44 -3.01
N SER A 1006 0.38 36.48 -4.28
CA SER A 1006 -0.24 35.37 -5.00
C SER A 1006 0.66 34.89 -6.14
N LEU A 1007 0.50 33.62 -6.55
CA LEU A 1007 1.31 33.01 -7.60
C LEU A 1007 1.32 33.88 -8.88
N PHE A 1008 2.52 34.28 -9.29
CA PHE A 1008 2.73 35.05 -10.50
C PHE A 1008 2.52 34.18 -11.75
N VAL A 1009 1.65 34.62 -12.67
CA VAL A 1009 1.49 34.05 -14.01
C VAL A 1009 1.71 35.19 -15.02
N PRO A 1010 2.74 35.12 -15.88
CA PRO A 1010 3.13 36.26 -16.71
C PRO A 1010 2.16 36.52 -17.86
N LEU A 1011 1.88 37.80 -18.10
CA LEU A 1011 1.20 38.29 -19.31
C LEU A 1011 2.20 38.42 -20.48
N ALA A 1012 1.68 38.52 -21.71
CA ALA A 1012 2.48 38.63 -22.92
C ALA A 1012 3.51 39.79 -22.90
N ASP A 1013 3.22 40.90 -22.22
CA ASP A 1013 4.11 42.06 -22.11
C ASP A 1013 5.07 42.01 -20.91
N GLN A 1014 5.07 40.90 -20.15
CA GLN A 1014 5.85 40.72 -18.92
C GLN A 1014 7.05 39.77 -19.10
N TRP A 1015 7.38 39.41 -20.35
CA TRP A 1015 8.54 38.60 -20.69
C TRP A 1015 9.72 39.47 -21.13
N ARG A 1016 10.94 38.96 -20.92
CA ARG A 1016 12.19 39.59 -21.36
C ARG A 1016 13.04 38.52 -22.03
N THR A 1017 13.64 38.85 -23.17
CA THR A 1017 14.70 38.03 -23.78
C THR A 1017 16.04 38.41 -23.17
N GLU A 1018 16.77 37.41 -22.67
CA GLU A 1018 18.15 37.52 -22.23
C GLU A 1018 19.09 37.05 -23.35
N THR A 1019 20.35 37.52 -23.32
CA THR A 1019 21.38 37.11 -24.27
C THR A 1019 22.70 36.93 -23.53
N ILE A 1020 23.34 35.77 -23.72
CA ILE A 1020 24.61 35.39 -23.12
C ILE A 1020 25.60 35.08 -24.25
N ASP A 1021 26.79 35.67 -24.19
CA ASP A 1021 27.88 35.39 -25.12
C ASP A 1021 28.69 34.18 -24.64
N LEU A 1022 28.72 33.11 -25.43
CA LEU A 1022 29.47 31.88 -25.16
C LEU A 1022 30.79 31.78 -25.94
N SER A 1023 31.25 32.87 -26.54
CA SER A 1023 32.47 32.88 -27.37
C SER A 1023 33.74 32.42 -26.65
N ALA A 1024 33.77 32.49 -25.31
CA ALA A 1024 34.86 31.95 -24.49
C ALA A 1024 35.01 30.42 -24.61
N TYR A 1025 33.95 29.72 -25.03
CA TYR A 1025 33.91 28.27 -25.20
C TYR A 1025 33.96 27.83 -26.67
N ALA A 1026 34.24 28.78 -27.57
CA ALA A 1026 34.40 28.51 -29.00
C ALA A 1026 35.50 27.47 -29.27
N GLY A 1027 35.25 26.56 -30.22
CA GLY A 1027 36.21 25.51 -30.57
C GLY A 1027 36.11 24.24 -29.70
N ASN A 1028 35.18 24.20 -28.74
CA ASN A 1028 34.92 23.02 -27.91
C ASN A 1028 33.67 22.28 -28.41
N ASP A 1029 33.79 20.97 -28.59
CA ASP A 1029 32.74 20.08 -29.10
C ASP A 1029 31.83 19.49 -27.99
N ASN A 1030 32.17 19.73 -26.71
CA ASN A 1030 31.52 19.15 -25.54
C ASN A 1030 31.15 20.21 -24.48
N VAL A 1031 30.45 21.28 -24.88
CA VAL A 1031 30.06 22.37 -23.98
C VAL A 1031 28.70 22.10 -23.38
N MET A 1032 28.55 22.07 -22.06
CA MET A 1032 27.25 21.91 -21.41
C MET A 1032 26.73 23.25 -20.92
N VAL A 1033 25.44 23.52 -21.12
CA VAL A 1033 24.77 24.72 -20.62
C VAL A 1033 23.63 24.33 -19.71
N LYS A 1034 23.61 24.94 -18.53
CA LYS A 1034 22.72 24.62 -17.42
C LYS A 1034 21.96 25.86 -16.97
N PHE A 1035 20.64 25.75 -16.88
CA PHE A 1035 19.76 26.75 -16.28
C PHE A 1035 19.39 26.28 -14.87
N ARG A 1036 19.93 26.96 -13.88
CA ARG A 1036 19.77 26.65 -12.46
C ARG A 1036 18.86 27.66 -11.79
N ASN A 1037 17.78 27.18 -11.20
CA ASN A 1037 17.01 27.93 -10.23
C ASN A 1037 17.67 27.79 -8.85
N HIS A 1038 17.82 28.90 -8.13
CA HIS A 1038 18.05 28.89 -6.67
C HIS A 1038 16.82 29.46 -5.98
N GLY A 1039 16.21 28.64 -5.13
CA GLY A 1039 14.98 29.02 -4.45
C GLY A 1039 15.23 29.81 -3.17
N SER A 1040 14.34 30.76 -2.90
CA SER A 1040 14.29 31.49 -1.64
C SER A 1040 12.84 31.64 -1.15
N TRP A 1041 11.95 30.69 -1.48
CA TRP A 1041 10.52 30.72 -1.14
C TRP A 1041 9.78 31.96 -1.70
N GLY A 1042 10.12 32.36 -2.93
CA GLY A 1042 9.49 33.50 -3.61
C GLY A 1042 8.51 33.11 -4.71
N GLN A 1043 8.77 33.48 -5.96
CA GLN A 1043 7.82 33.31 -7.08
C GLN A 1043 8.33 32.32 -8.14
N GLY A 1044 7.39 31.83 -8.95
CA GLY A 1044 7.72 30.99 -10.10
C GLY A 1044 8.64 31.70 -11.10
N ILE A 1045 9.69 31.02 -11.55
CA ILE A 1045 10.55 31.46 -12.66
C ILE A 1045 10.11 30.71 -13.92
N TYR A 1046 9.78 31.45 -14.96
CA TYR A 1046 9.38 30.92 -16.25
C TYR A 1046 10.51 31.08 -17.26
N LEU A 1047 10.80 30.01 -18.02
CA LEU A 1047 11.76 29.98 -19.12
C LEU A 1047 11.10 29.47 -20.39
N ASP A 1048 11.43 30.10 -21.51
CA ASP A 1048 10.93 29.71 -22.83
C ASP A 1048 11.93 30.14 -23.92
N LYS A 1049 11.77 29.61 -25.14
CA LYS A 1049 12.59 29.93 -26.32
C LYS A 1049 14.09 29.95 -26.07
N ILE A 1050 14.62 28.85 -25.56
CA ILE A 1050 16.07 28.71 -25.37
C ILE A 1050 16.68 28.44 -26.75
N LEU A 1051 17.31 29.47 -27.31
CA LEU A 1051 17.85 29.48 -28.66
C LEU A 1051 19.35 29.75 -28.64
N PHE A 1052 20.13 28.84 -29.19
CA PHE A 1052 21.53 29.09 -29.55
C PHE A 1052 21.63 29.41 -31.04
N ASN A 1053 21.90 30.67 -31.38
CA ASN A 1053 21.96 31.12 -32.76
C ASN A 1053 23.25 30.56 -33.40
N ASN A 1054 23.14 29.51 -34.21
CA ASN A 1054 24.29 28.96 -34.92
C ASN A 1054 24.03 28.82 -36.42
N THR A 1055 24.21 29.85 -37.24
CA THR A 1055 24.19 29.66 -38.70
C THR A 1055 25.41 28.90 -39.18
N VAL A 1056 25.37 27.56 -39.21
CA VAL A 1056 26.45 26.75 -39.80
C VAL A 1056 26.48 26.98 -41.32
N PRO A 1057 27.61 27.39 -41.93
CA PRO A 1057 27.75 27.38 -43.38
C PRO A 1057 27.70 25.94 -43.89
N VAL A 1058 26.92 25.68 -44.96
CA VAL A 1058 26.90 24.37 -45.63
C VAL A 1058 28.27 24.13 -46.29
N ASN A 1059 29.23 23.65 -45.52
CA ASN A 1059 30.47 23.08 -46.04
C ASN A 1059 30.47 21.59 -45.72
N THR A 1060 30.56 20.82 -46.80
CA THR A 1060 30.66 19.37 -46.84
C THR A 1060 31.93 18.95 -46.09
N ILE A 1061 31.80 18.45 -44.86
CA ILE A 1061 32.86 17.61 -44.28
C ILE A 1061 32.78 16.28 -45.01
N GLY A 1062 33.72 16.08 -45.93
CA GLY A 1062 33.73 14.93 -46.81
C GLY A 1062 34.09 13.64 -46.09
N ASN A 1063 33.27 12.61 -46.29
CA ASN A 1063 33.79 11.28 -46.61
C ASN A 1063 32.95 10.66 -47.74
N LYS A 1064 33.65 10.04 -48.68
CA LYS A 1064 33.15 9.62 -50.00
C LYS A 1064 32.36 8.30 -49.92
N SER A 1065 31.03 8.36 -49.89
CA SER A 1065 30.19 7.21 -50.32
C SER A 1065 28.70 7.53 -50.47
N PHE A 1066 28.09 8.39 -49.64
CA PHE A 1066 26.63 8.61 -49.67
C PHE A 1066 26.15 9.43 -50.88
N ALA A 1067 25.27 8.85 -51.70
CA ALA A 1067 24.77 9.46 -52.93
C ALA A 1067 23.54 10.37 -52.74
N GLY A 1068 23.12 10.58 -51.49
CA GLY A 1068 21.97 11.42 -51.14
C GLY A 1068 20.69 10.63 -50.90
N VAL A 1069 19.57 11.34 -50.73
CA VAL A 1069 18.24 10.77 -50.51
C VAL A 1069 17.38 10.96 -51.78
N TYR A 1070 16.71 9.91 -52.25
CA TYR A 1070 15.89 9.94 -53.47
C TYR A 1070 14.55 9.18 -53.30
N PRO A 1071 13.45 9.53 -54.01
CA PRO A 1071 13.34 10.64 -54.93
C PRO A 1071 13.36 12.00 -54.21
N ASN A 1072 13.93 13.00 -54.87
CA ASN A 1072 13.93 14.38 -54.41
C ASN A 1072 13.63 15.27 -55.62
N PRO A 1073 12.39 15.77 -55.78
CA PRO A 1073 11.36 15.90 -54.75
C PRO A 1073 10.62 14.60 -54.39
N VAL A 1074 10.14 14.49 -53.14
CA VAL A 1074 9.26 13.42 -52.63
C VAL A 1074 7.86 13.96 -52.32
N VAL A 1075 6.82 13.15 -52.46
CA VAL A 1075 5.46 13.52 -52.04
C VAL A 1075 5.34 13.50 -50.51
N SER A 1076 4.52 14.38 -49.94
CA SER A 1076 4.17 14.34 -48.51
C SER A 1076 3.62 12.96 -48.11
N GLY A 1077 4.11 12.39 -47.01
CA GLY A 1077 3.81 11.02 -46.59
C GLY A 1077 4.49 9.93 -47.44
N GLY A 1078 5.42 10.33 -48.32
CA GLY A 1078 6.10 9.45 -49.26
C GLY A 1078 7.36 8.80 -48.69
N GLU A 1079 7.80 7.75 -49.36
CA GLU A 1079 9.02 7.02 -49.02
C GLU A 1079 10.24 7.61 -49.72
N VAL A 1080 11.36 7.68 -48.99
CA VAL A 1080 12.66 8.09 -49.49
C VAL A 1080 13.69 6.99 -49.27
N PHE A 1081 14.62 6.86 -50.20
CA PHE A 1081 15.65 5.83 -50.27
C PHE A 1081 17.04 6.43 -50.04
N PHE A 1082 17.89 5.66 -49.37
CA PHE A 1082 19.28 6.04 -49.09
C PHE A 1082 20.21 5.66 -50.25
N GLY A 1083 20.93 6.61 -50.81
CA GLY A 1083 21.89 6.36 -51.89
C GLY A 1083 23.22 5.79 -51.39
N ALA A 1084 23.62 4.63 -51.90
CA ALA A 1084 24.92 3.95 -51.70
C ALA A 1084 25.61 4.26 -50.35
N VAL A 1085 25.22 3.55 -49.30
CA VAL A 1085 25.80 3.70 -47.95
C VAL A 1085 26.99 2.73 -47.74
N SER A 1086 28.03 3.15 -47.01
CA SER A 1086 29.15 2.26 -46.60
C SER A 1086 28.84 1.42 -45.35
N SER A 1087 27.85 1.84 -44.56
CA SER A 1087 27.33 1.17 -43.36
C SER A 1087 25.86 1.57 -43.13
N GLU A 1088 25.10 0.79 -42.36
CA GLU A 1088 23.67 1.08 -42.13
C GLU A 1088 23.51 2.47 -41.48
N PRO A 1089 22.54 3.29 -41.91
CA PRO A 1089 22.20 4.52 -41.19
C PRO A 1089 21.77 4.19 -39.76
N GLU A 1090 22.41 4.82 -38.79
CA GLU A 1090 22.05 4.78 -37.38
C GLU A 1090 20.95 5.80 -37.06
N SER A 1091 20.88 6.91 -37.79
CA SER A 1091 19.74 7.83 -37.73
C SER A 1091 19.47 8.57 -39.04
N PHE A 1092 18.20 8.91 -39.24
CA PHE A 1092 17.72 9.85 -40.25
C PHE A 1092 16.91 10.95 -39.57
N THR A 1093 17.30 12.20 -39.80
CA THR A 1093 16.65 13.36 -39.19
C THR A 1093 16.26 14.35 -40.26
N LEU A 1094 15.05 14.89 -40.17
CA LEU A 1094 14.53 15.92 -41.07
C LEU A 1094 14.30 17.22 -40.30
N PHE A 1095 14.77 18.32 -40.88
CA PHE A 1095 14.62 19.67 -40.38
C PHE A 1095 13.84 20.50 -41.40
N ASP A 1096 12.99 21.41 -40.94
CA ASP A 1096 12.36 22.39 -41.82
C ASP A 1096 13.33 23.51 -42.24
N ALA A 1097 12.84 24.48 -43.01
CA ALA A 1097 13.64 25.59 -43.50
C ALA A 1097 14.21 26.52 -42.41
N THR A 1098 13.70 26.43 -41.19
CA THR A 1098 14.16 27.19 -40.02
C THR A 1098 15.16 26.41 -39.17
N GLY A 1099 15.40 25.13 -39.48
CA GLY A 1099 16.27 24.26 -38.70
C GLY A 1099 15.52 23.48 -37.62
N LYS A 1100 14.19 23.63 -37.48
CA LYS A 1100 13.38 22.87 -36.53
C LYS A 1100 13.30 21.41 -36.98
N MET A 1101 13.63 20.48 -36.07
CA MET A 1101 13.45 19.05 -36.33
C MET A 1101 11.96 18.74 -36.47
N VAL A 1102 11.58 18.14 -37.59
CA VAL A 1102 10.19 17.77 -37.89
C VAL A 1102 9.99 16.26 -37.96
N PHE A 1103 11.07 15.49 -38.01
CA PHE A 1103 11.04 14.03 -38.06
C PHE A 1103 12.40 13.45 -37.70
N ILE A 1104 12.40 12.33 -36.99
CA ILE A 1104 13.58 11.52 -36.72
C ILE A 1104 13.21 10.04 -36.78
N ALA A 1105 14.14 9.23 -37.24
CA ALA A 1105 14.09 7.78 -37.08
C ALA A 1105 15.47 7.26 -36.69
N ALA A 1106 15.52 6.53 -35.58
CA ALA A 1106 16.65 5.73 -35.18
C ALA A 1106 16.63 4.41 -35.96
N HIS A 1107 17.79 3.99 -36.47
CA HIS A 1107 17.98 2.76 -37.26
C HIS A 1107 16.93 2.56 -38.36
N PRO A 1108 16.82 3.49 -39.35
CA PRO A 1108 15.79 3.45 -40.38
C PRO A 1108 15.90 2.25 -41.37
N GLY A 1109 16.86 1.33 -41.16
CA GLY A 1109 17.17 0.25 -42.09
C GLY A 1109 18.04 0.70 -43.25
N THR A 1110 18.37 -0.24 -44.14
CA THR A 1110 19.39 -0.04 -45.19
C THR A 1110 18.86 0.54 -46.51
N GLU A 1111 17.55 0.49 -46.76
CA GLU A 1111 16.99 0.78 -48.08
C GLU A 1111 16.15 2.05 -48.15
N SER A 1112 15.22 2.27 -47.21
CA SER A 1112 14.27 3.39 -47.26
C SER A 1112 13.66 3.78 -45.91
N ILE A 1113 13.05 4.96 -45.89
CA ILE A 1113 12.22 5.45 -44.79
C ILE A 1113 10.97 6.15 -45.30
N THR A 1114 9.83 5.87 -44.66
CA THR A 1114 8.58 6.59 -44.91
C THR A 1114 8.53 7.86 -44.09
N LEU A 1115 8.36 9.00 -44.76
CA LEU A 1115 8.22 10.29 -44.09
C LEU A 1115 6.79 10.52 -43.59
N PRO A 1116 6.59 11.32 -42.53
CA PRO A 1116 5.26 11.74 -42.11
C PRO A 1116 4.61 12.68 -43.14
N GLU A 1117 3.32 12.95 -42.97
CA GLU A 1117 2.63 13.95 -43.81
C GLU A 1117 3.12 15.37 -43.46
N LEU A 1118 4.10 15.85 -44.23
CA LEU A 1118 4.72 17.17 -44.09
C LEU A 1118 4.18 18.17 -45.11
N LYS A 1119 4.14 19.46 -44.75
CA LYS A 1119 3.69 20.52 -45.67
C LYS A 1119 4.63 20.61 -46.88
N PRO A 1120 4.15 20.97 -48.08
CA PRO A 1120 5.03 21.19 -49.23
C PRO A 1120 6.05 22.29 -48.95
N GLY A 1121 7.33 22.04 -49.21
CA GLY A 1121 8.41 22.95 -48.83
C GLY A 1121 9.82 22.38 -49.03
N GLN A 1122 10.81 23.21 -48.71
CA GLN A 1122 12.21 22.79 -48.62
C GLN A 1122 12.51 22.35 -47.19
N TYR A 1123 13.10 21.18 -47.06
CA TYR A 1123 13.56 20.58 -45.83
C TYR A 1123 15.06 20.27 -45.95
N TYR A 1124 15.73 20.13 -44.82
CA TYR A 1124 17.09 19.64 -44.72
C TYR A 1124 17.05 18.27 -44.06
N TYR A 1125 17.89 17.35 -44.51
CA TYR A 1125 18.04 16.04 -43.87
C TYR A 1125 19.46 15.87 -43.36
N GLN A 1126 19.59 15.08 -42.31
CA GLN A 1126 20.84 14.54 -41.80
C GLN A 1126 20.73 13.02 -41.73
N VAL A 1127 21.73 12.32 -42.25
CA VAL A 1127 21.88 10.87 -42.15
C VAL A 1127 23.18 10.61 -41.40
N ILE A 1128 23.10 9.89 -40.29
CA ILE A 1128 24.26 9.47 -39.51
C ILE A 1128 24.37 7.96 -39.67
N GLY A 1129 25.54 7.47 -40.06
CA GLY A 1129 25.92 6.07 -39.97
C GLY A 1129 27.21 5.93 -39.18
N LYS A 1130 27.59 4.69 -38.89
CA LYS A 1130 28.73 4.34 -38.03
C LYS A 1130 30.04 5.09 -38.35
N ASP A 1131 30.25 5.40 -39.63
CA ASP A 1131 31.47 6.03 -40.16
C ASP A 1131 31.21 7.25 -41.05
N TYR A 1132 29.99 7.79 -41.08
CA TYR A 1132 29.65 8.96 -41.91
C TYR A 1132 28.52 9.82 -41.34
N ILE A 1133 28.59 11.12 -41.63
CA ILE A 1133 27.48 12.06 -41.45
C ILE A 1133 27.25 12.75 -42.79
N ASN A 1134 26.01 12.72 -43.29
CA ASN A 1134 25.63 13.36 -44.54
C ASN A 1134 24.44 14.28 -44.37
N ASN A 1135 24.61 15.54 -44.76
CA ASN A 1135 23.55 16.54 -44.75
C ASN A 1135 23.15 16.90 -46.18
N GLY A 1136 21.85 17.03 -46.44
CA GLY A 1136 21.36 17.45 -47.75
C GLY A 1136 20.01 18.13 -47.70
N LYS A 1137 19.49 18.52 -48.88
CA LYS A 1137 18.19 19.17 -49.03
C LYS A 1137 17.18 18.16 -49.54
N LEU A 1138 15.95 18.20 -49.04
CA LEU A 1138 14.82 17.42 -49.53
C LEU A 1138 13.64 18.34 -49.86
N SER A 1139 13.15 18.27 -51.09
CA SER A 1139 11.95 19.00 -51.51
C SER A 1139 10.72 18.12 -51.32
N ILE A 1140 9.77 18.57 -50.50
CA ILE A 1140 8.48 17.89 -50.30
C ILE A 1140 7.41 18.58 -51.14
N VAL A 1141 6.65 17.80 -51.92
CA VAL A 1141 5.57 18.29 -52.78
C VAL A 1141 4.22 17.72 -52.36
N SER A 1142 3.13 18.45 -52.67
CA SER A 1142 1.77 18.01 -52.38
C SER A 1142 1.40 16.74 -53.15
N LYS A 1143 0.69 15.81 -52.49
CA LYS A 1143 0.02 14.68 -53.13
C LYS A 1143 -0.95 15.25 -54.19
N ARG A 1144 -0.80 14.86 -55.45
CA ARG A 1144 -1.74 15.25 -56.53
C ARG A 1144 -3.02 14.44 -56.47
#